data_AF-A0A2T0KCL6-F1
#
_entry.id   AF-A0A2T0KCL6-F1
#
_cell.length_a   1.000
_cell.length_b   1.000
_cell.length_c   1.000
_cell.angle_alpha   90.00
_cell.angle_beta   90.00
_cell.angle_gamma   90.00
#
_symmetry.space_group_name_H-M   'P 1'
#
loop_
_entity.id
_entity.type
_entity.pdbx_description
1 polymer ?
#
loop_
_entity_poly.entity_id
_entity_poly.type
_entity_poly.pdbx_seq_one_letter_code
_entity_poly.pdbx_strand_id
1 'polypeptide(L)'
;MLLRHDLNTGWTLRATGGPVPPAIAAATLPATVPGTVHVDLLAAGLIPDPYTGTNEADLVWFHRSAWRYETTLTAEPAADGERVDLVFDGLDTVAVVELGGTEIGRTANMHRGYRFDVGRLLGGEAIPLTVDFASALEYAEETERRIGRRPRAYAHPFNAVRKMACSFGWDWGPDLQTAGIWKNVRLERWRTARLAAVRPLATRDRLTVHVDVERAADTPLTVEVTAGDRRATVELAAGTVSGSVELAVPGAPLWWPAGYGDQPLVPVTVTLLSGGEALDEHRTRVGFRDVRLDETPDEHGTKFTLLVNDREVFVLGLNWIPEDHLLTRLTRADLEAAVDRAVAANANLLRIWGGGIWESDDFYDVCDERGVLVWQDFPLACAAYAEEEPLRSEILAEAAENITRLAPHPSLILWNGGNENIWGHEDWGWKDELNGATWGAGYYYRDFPELVAALDPTRPYHAGSPSSPGHDPEVVHPNDDRYGTRHEWEVWNRQDYTHHDRFVPRFCSEFGWQAPPAWSTLAEALDPADLHKESAAFLLHQKAEDGNGKLDRGLAHHMRVPEDFADWHWATQLNQARATAYAVEHLRSHAPRTMGSIIWQLNDCWPVTSWAMVDGAGRRKPAWYALRRAYAPRLLALRLRDGVPVLVTVNDTDEPWDSPVRLRRTTFGGTCLASAELQVSVPARSVRIQDLTPELYAVTSAAGEVLVADAGTLRAVHLFAEDRDLAYDPDALTTEVTAVRNGYEVTVTARSFARDVALLADRLSPSAEVDDMLIDLLPGESRTFTVTTAPGSTGGAEMERLLHSANRLC
;
A
#
# COMPACT_ATOMS: atom_id res chain seq x y z
N MET A 1 -0.22 -24.39 -31.50
CA MET A 1 0.27 -23.42 -30.51
C MET A 1 -0.31 -22.04 -30.78
N LEU A 2 -0.83 -21.37 -29.75
CA LEU A 2 -1.30 -19.99 -29.74
C LEU A 2 -0.13 -19.07 -30.10
N LEU A 3 -0.34 -18.21 -31.09
CA LEU A 3 0.62 -17.20 -31.52
C LEU A 3 0.18 -15.85 -30.98
N ARG A 4 1.10 -15.13 -30.32
CA ARG A 4 0.87 -13.79 -29.78
C ARG A 4 1.76 -12.81 -30.53
N HIS A 5 1.18 -11.70 -30.99
CA HIS A 5 1.90 -10.60 -31.62
C HIS A 5 1.56 -9.30 -30.90
N ASP A 6 2.53 -8.74 -30.19
CA ASP A 6 2.33 -7.50 -29.43
C ASP A 6 2.15 -6.31 -30.37
N LEU A 7 1.15 -5.49 -30.07
CA LEU A 7 0.77 -4.30 -30.81
C LEU A 7 1.06 -3.05 -29.97
N ASN A 8 2.24 -2.98 -29.39
CA ASN A 8 2.63 -1.92 -28.45
C ASN A 8 3.39 -0.76 -29.12
N THR A 9 3.55 -0.78 -30.44
CA THR A 9 4.38 0.21 -31.17
C THR A 9 3.59 0.90 -32.29
N GLY A 10 4.07 2.07 -32.71
CA GLY A 10 3.50 2.81 -33.85
C GLY A 10 2.19 3.54 -33.54
N TRP A 11 1.82 3.66 -32.27
CA TRP A 11 0.63 4.41 -31.86
C TRP A 11 0.86 5.92 -31.94
N THR A 12 -0.23 6.62 -32.26
CA THR A 12 -0.34 8.06 -32.19
C THR A 12 -1.51 8.47 -31.32
N LEU A 13 -1.41 9.64 -30.71
CA LEU A 13 -2.38 10.23 -29.80
C LEU A 13 -2.78 11.62 -30.31
N ARG A 14 -4.08 11.92 -30.30
CA ARG A 14 -4.61 13.27 -30.50
C ARG A 14 -5.86 13.51 -29.66
N ALA A 15 -6.12 14.76 -29.33
CA ALA A 15 -7.41 15.15 -28.75
C ALA A 15 -8.53 15.06 -29.78
N THR A 16 -9.73 14.66 -29.35
CA THR A 16 -10.94 14.57 -30.19
C THR A 16 -12.11 15.40 -29.67
N GLY A 17 -12.03 15.90 -28.43
CA GLY A 17 -13.07 16.73 -27.84
C GLY A 17 -12.70 17.26 -26.46
N GLY A 18 -13.54 18.15 -25.95
CA GLY A 18 -13.36 18.78 -24.63
C GLY A 18 -12.60 20.12 -24.66
N PRO A 19 -12.36 20.72 -23.49
CA PRO A 19 -11.73 22.04 -23.35
C PRO A 19 -10.19 21.98 -23.48
N VAL A 20 -9.68 21.20 -24.43
CA VAL A 20 -8.24 20.99 -24.63
C VAL A 20 -7.57 22.29 -25.12
N PRO A 21 -6.43 22.71 -24.54
CA PRO A 21 -5.69 23.89 -24.99
C PRO A 21 -5.37 23.85 -26.50
N PRO A 22 -5.48 24.99 -27.23
CA PRO A 22 -5.38 24.99 -28.70
C PRO A 22 -4.10 24.36 -29.27
N ALA A 23 -2.96 24.54 -28.59
CA ALA A 23 -1.69 23.95 -29.01
C ALA A 23 -1.71 22.42 -28.93
N ILE A 24 -2.37 21.85 -27.91
CA ILE A 24 -2.51 20.41 -27.71
C ILE A 24 -3.59 19.86 -28.66
N ALA A 25 -4.71 20.57 -28.82
CA ALA A 25 -5.80 20.16 -29.71
C ALA A 25 -5.38 20.04 -31.18
N ALA A 26 -4.40 20.83 -31.62
CA ALA A 26 -3.85 20.78 -32.97
C ALA A 26 -2.75 19.72 -33.16
N ALA A 27 -2.26 19.10 -32.08
CA ALA A 27 -1.15 18.16 -32.12
C ALA A 27 -1.61 16.72 -32.42
N THR A 28 -0.74 15.97 -33.10
CA THR A 28 -0.78 14.51 -33.14
C THR A 28 0.59 14.02 -32.71
N LEU A 29 0.63 13.25 -31.64
CA LEU A 29 1.86 12.86 -30.94
C LEU A 29 2.12 11.37 -31.15
N PRO A 30 3.38 10.93 -31.19
CA PRO A 30 3.70 9.54 -30.89
C PRO A 30 3.17 9.18 -29.50
N ALA A 31 2.62 7.99 -29.34
CA ALA A 31 2.03 7.54 -28.09
C ALA A 31 2.70 6.24 -27.61
N THR A 32 2.90 6.14 -26.30
CA THR A 32 3.47 4.95 -25.67
C THR A 32 2.34 4.00 -25.29
N VAL A 33 2.48 2.70 -25.60
CA VAL A 33 1.55 1.65 -25.19
C VAL A 33 2.37 0.49 -24.61
N PRO A 34 2.15 0.07 -23.35
CA PRO A 34 1.23 0.66 -22.37
C PRO A 34 1.58 2.12 -22.00
N GLY A 35 0.57 2.96 -21.84
CA GLY A 35 0.76 4.38 -21.52
C GLY A 35 -0.54 5.14 -21.28
N THR A 36 -0.40 6.39 -20.88
CA THR A 36 -1.52 7.30 -20.65
C THR A 36 -1.24 8.67 -21.22
N VAL A 37 -2.32 9.40 -21.52
CA VAL A 37 -2.24 10.71 -22.19
C VAL A 37 -1.41 11.72 -21.39
N HIS A 38 -1.52 11.76 -20.06
CA HIS A 38 -0.68 12.65 -19.24
C HIS A 38 0.82 12.39 -19.44
N VAL A 39 1.22 11.12 -19.50
CA VAL A 39 2.63 10.73 -19.68
C VAL A 39 3.12 11.12 -21.07
N ASP A 40 2.33 10.87 -22.11
CA ASP A 40 2.69 11.22 -23.49
C ASP A 40 2.78 12.75 -23.70
N LEU A 41 1.85 13.52 -23.12
CA LEU A 41 1.89 14.99 -23.18
C LEU A 41 3.07 15.58 -22.41
N LEU A 42 3.40 15.01 -21.25
CA LEU A 42 4.57 15.45 -20.49
C LEU A 42 5.87 15.14 -21.25
N ALA A 43 5.99 13.95 -21.83
CA ALA A 43 7.14 13.57 -22.64
C ALA A 43 7.31 14.47 -23.87
N ALA A 44 6.20 14.97 -24.42
CA ALA A 44 6.19 15.94 -25.52
C ALA A 44 6.44 17.40 -25.07
N GLY A 45 6.52 17.68 -23.76
CA GLY A 45 6.67 19.03 -23.22
C GLY A 45 5.46 19.94 -23.45
N LEU A 46 4.27 19.37 -23.62
CA LEU A 46 3.03 20.11 -23.90
C LEU A 46 2.23 20.46 -22.64
N ILE A 47 2.50 19.77 -21.55
CA ILE A 47 2.02 20.12 -20.21
C ILE A 47 3.22 20.26 -19.28
N PRO A 48 3.13 21.11 -18.24
CA PRO A 48 4.13 21.10 -17.18
C PRO A 48 3.99 19.82 -16.33
N ASP A 49 4.99 19.53 -15.49
CA ASP A 49 4.89 18.42 -14.55
C ASP A 49 3.77 18.69 -13.53
N PRO A 50 2.72 17.84 -13.45
CA PRO A 50 1.62 18.04 -12.52
C PRO A 50 2.05 18.07 -11.04
N TYR A 51 3.22 17.51 -10.71
CA TYR A 51 3.71 17.40 -9.33
C TYR A 51 4.47 18.64 -8.84
N THR A 52 4.58 19.69 -9.66
CA THR A 52 5.31 20.92 -9.32
C THR A 52 4.36 22.09 -9.08
N GLY A 53 4.60 22.84 -8.00
CA GLY A 53 3.96 24.11 -7.69
C GLY A 53 2.43 24.00 -7.63
N THR A 54 1.76 24.70 -8.53
CA THR A 54 0.29 24.69 -8.64
C THR A 54 -0.21 24.01 -9.92
N ASN A 55 0.65 23.28 -10.63
CA ASN A 55 0.37 22.80 -11.98
C ASN A 55 -0.83 21.85 -12.06
N GLU A 56 -1.12 21.06 -11.01
CA GLU A 56 -2.34 20.24 -10.94
C GLU A 56 -3.62 21.08 -11.21
N ALA A 57 -3.71 22.29 -10.64
CA ALA A 57 -4.88 23.16 -10.81
C ALA A 57 -5.03 23.66 -12.26
N ASP A 58 -3.93 23.77 -13.01
CA ASP A 58 -3.92 24.19 -14.40
C ASP A 58 -4.34 23.05 -15.37
N LEU A 59 -4.44 21.82 -14.87
CA LEU A 59 -4.76 20.62 -15.66
C LEU A 59 -6.22 20.17 -15.54
N VAL A 60 -7.08 20.91 -14.83
CA VAL A 60 -8.52 20.59 -14.65
C VAL A 60 -9.28 20.40 -15.98
N TRP A 61 -8.81 21.01 -17.07
CA TRP A 61 -9.39 20.81 -18.41
C TRP A 61 -9.36 19.34 -18.87
N PHE A 62 -8.45 18.52 -18.33
CA PHE A 62 -8.34 17.11 -18.64
C PHE A 62 -9.59 16.31 -18.25
N HIS A 63 -10.27 16.71 -17.17
CA HIS A 63 -11.41 15.99 -16.60
C HIS A 63 -12.56 15.83 -17.61
N ARG A 64 -12.66 16.73 -18.60
CA ARG A 64 -13.69 16.72 -19.64
C ARG A 64 -13.12 16.63 -21.06
N SER A 65 -11.94 16.04 -21.20
CA SER A 65 -11.27 15.86 -22.50
C SER A 65 -11.50 14.47 -23.08
N ALA A 66 -11.49 14.38 -24.40
CA ALA A 66 -11.60 13.14 -25.16
C ALA A 66 -10.38 12.96 -26.07
N TRP A 67 -9.96 11.70 -26.24
CA TRP A 67 -8.67 11.35 -26.86
C TRP A 67 -8.82 10.18 -27.81
N ARG A 68 -8.02 10.16 -28.88
CA ARG A 68 -7.92 9.03 -29.80
C ARG A 68 -6.49 8.52 -29.85
N TYR A 69 -6.34 7.24 -29.56
CA TYR A 69 -5.17 6.45 -29.93
C TYR A 69 -5.40 5.82 -31.31
N GLU A 70 -4.41 5.90 -32.20
CA GLU A 70 -4.49 5.33 -33.55
C GLU A 70 -3.17 4.68 -33.95
N THR A 71 -3.25 3.45 -34.45
CA THR A 71 -2.15 2.73 -35.11
C THR A 71 -2.68 2.03 -36.36
N THR A 72 -1.80 1.36 -37.11
CA THR A 72 -2.19 0.55 -38.27
C THR A 72 -1.90 -0.92 -37.99
N LEU A 73 -2.92 -1.77 -38.17
CA LEU A 73 -2.79 -3.22 -38.10
C LEU A 73 -2.62 -3.78 -39.51
N THR A 74 -1.54 -4.53 -39.74
CA THR A 74 -1.37 -5.34 -40.96
C THR A 74 -1.28 -6.79 -40.55
N ALA A 75 -2.27 -7.59 -40.92
CA ALA A 75 -2.32 -9.00 -40.56
C ALA A 75 -2.99 -9.83 -41.65
N GLU A 76 -2.41 -10.98 -41.94
CA GLU A 76 -2.95 -11.93 -42.91
C GLU A 76 -4.36 -12.40 -42.52
N PRO A 77 -5.22 -12.73 -43.50
CA PRO A 77 -6.54 -13.31 -43.24
C PRO A 77 -6.46 -14.52 -42.32
N ALA A 78 -7.50 -14.74 -41.51
CA ALA A 78 -7.63 -15.98 -40.75
C ALA A 78 -7.62 -17.16 -41.73
N ALA A 79 -6.69 -18.10 -41.53
CA ALA A 79 -6.69 -19.32 -42.33
C ALA A 79 -7.81 -20.26 -41.86
N ASP A 80 -8.15 -21.28 -42.65
CA ASP A 80 -9.31 -22.13 -42.34
C ASP A 80 -9.20 -22.78 -40.95
N GLY A 81 -10.30 -22.72 -40.18
CA GLY A 81 -10.38 -23.17 -38.79
C GLY A 81 -9.58 -22.35 -37.76
N GLU A 82 -8.99 -21.21 -38.15
CA GLU A 82 -8.26 -20.30 -37.24
C GLU A 82 -9.19 -19.21 -36.67
N ARG A 83 -8.98 -18.88 -35.40
CA ARG A 83 -9.52 -17.67 -34.76
C ARG A 83 -8.42 -16.64 -34.58
N VAL A 84 -8.79 -15.38 -34.72
CA VAL A 84 -7.88 -14.25 -34.56
C VAL A 84 -8.55 -13.21 -33.67
N ASP A 85 -7.96 -13.00 -32.50
CA ASP A 85 -8.50 -12.10 -31.49
C ASP A 85 -7.60 -10.88 -31.31
N LEU A 86 -8.21 -9.70 -31.22
CA LEU A 86 -7.54 -8.51 -30.70
C LEU A 86 -7.80 -8.43 -29.20
N VAL A 87 -6.72 -8.33 -28.41
CA VAL A 87 -6.77 -8.41 -26.95
C VAL A 87 -6.14 -7.17 -26.34
N PHE A 88 -6.87 -6.52 -25.44
CA PHE A 88 -6.41 -5.40 -24.61
C PHE A 88 -6.41 -5.86 -23.16
N ASP A 89 -5.27 -5.78 -22.46
CA ASP A 89 -5.19 -6.19 -21.05
C ASP A 89 -5.78 -5.14 -20.09
N GLY A 90 -6.01 -3.91 -20.57
CA GLY A 90 -6.53 -2.82 -19.76
C GLY A 90 -6.69 -1.53 -20.57
N LEU A 91 -7.88 -0.94 -20.49
CA LEU A 91 -8.23 0.32 -21.12
C LEU A 91 -8.76 1.25 -20.04
N ASP A 92 -8.16 2.44 -19.88
CA ASP A 92 -8.55 3.43 -18.89
C ASP A 92 -9.30 4.59 -19.56
N THR A 93 -10.63 4.68 -19.49
CA THR A 93 -11.58 3.66 -18.97
C THR A 93 -12.71 3.49 -19.97
N VAL A 94 -13.34 4.61 -20.33
CA VAL A 94 -14.51 4.65 -21.21
C VAL A 94 -14.04 4.75 -22.64
N ALA A 95 -14.00 3.62 -23.35
CA ALA A 95 -13.42 3.55 -24.68
C ALA A 95 -14.37 2.95 -25.73
N VAL A 96 -14.18 3.36 -26.98
CA VAL A 96 -14.72 2.72 -28.18
C VAL A 96 -13.55 2.22 -29.00
N VAL A 97 -13.55 0.95 -29.37
CA VAL A 97 -12.51 0.34 -30.20
C VAL A 97 -13.05 0.10 -31.61
N GLU A 98 -12.34 0.57 -32.62
CA GLU A 98 -12.70 0.36 -34.02
C GLU A 98 -11.53 -0.23 -34.82
N LEU A 99 -11.83 -1.15 -35.73
CA LEU A 99 -10.87 -1.74 -36.66
C LEU A 99 -11.38 -1.60 -38.09
N GLY A 100 -10.61 -0.95 -38.96
CA GLY A 100 -11.03 -0.68 -40.34
C GLY A 100 -12.31 0.17 -40.44
N GLY A 101 -12.59 1.00 -39.43
CA GLY A 101 -13.83 1.79 -39.32
C GLY A 101 -15.06 1.01 -38.84
N THR A 102 -14.88 -0.24 -38.38
CA THR A 102 -15.94 -1.04 -37.75
C THR A 102 -15.76 -1.01 -36.24
N GLU A 103 -16.77 -0.55 -35.49
CA GLU A 103 -16.79 -0.66 -34.03
C GLU A 103 -16.80 -2.14 -33.62
N ILE A 104 -15.77 -2.57 -32.89
CA ILE A 104 -15.63 -3.95 -32.39
C ILE A 104 -15.96 -4.08 -30.90
N GLY A 105 -15.97 -2.97 -30.16
CA GLY A 105 -16.33 -3.01 -28.74
C GLY A 105 -16.37 -1.66 -28.04
N ARG A 106 -17.01 -1.65 -26.86
CA ARG A 106 -17.05 -0.54 -25.91
C ARG A 106 -16.64 -1.01 -24.52
N THR A 107 -15.97 -0.15 -23.79
CA THR A 107 -15.47 -0.45 -22.44
C THR A 107 -15.82 0.65 -21.46
N ALA A 108 -15.92 0.31 -20.18
CA ALA A 108 -16.14 1.26 -19.08
C ALA A 108 -15.54 0.76 -17.75
N ASN A 109 -14.53 -0.11 -17.82
CA ASN A 109 -13.86 -0.67 -16.65
C ASN A 109 -12.34 -0.78 -16.84
N MET A 110 -11.59 0.01 -16.08
CA MET A 110 -10.13 0.05 -16.09
C MET A 110 -9.49 -1.27 -15.70
N HIS A 111 -10.17 -2.06 -14.86
CA HIS A 111 -9.63 -3.21 -14.16
C HIS A 111 -9.86 -4.55 -14.88
N ARG A 112 -10.33 -4.51 -16.13
CA ARG A 112 -10.67 -5.68 -16.95
C ARG A 112 -9.86 -5.75 -18.24
N GLY A 113 -9.63 -6.98 -18.70
CA GLY A 113 -9.18 -7.28 -20.05
C GLY A 113 -10.35 -7.42 -21.04
N TYR A 114 -10.08 -7.12 -22.31
CA TYR A 114 -11.06 -7.14 -23.40
C TYR A 114 -10.54 -7.95 -24.58
N ARG A 115 -11.39 -8.78 -25.16
CA ARG A 115 -11.05 -9.65 -26.30
C ARG A 115 -12.13 -9.57 -27.38
N PHE A 116 -11.72 -9.36 -28.61
CA PHE A 116 -12.61 -9.25 -29.77
C PHE A 116 -12.16 -10.17 -30.91
N ASP A 117 -13.05 -11.04 -31.41
CA ASP A 117 -12.79 -11.81 -32.63
C ASP A 117 -12.79 -10.86 -33.84
N VAL A 118 -11.63 -10.68 -34.45
CA VAL A 118 -11.40 -9.77 -35.57
C VAL A 118 -11.08 -10.50 -36.87
N GLY A 119 -11.10 -11.83 -36.89
CA GLY A 119 -10.60 -12.63 -38.02
C GLY A 119 -11.26 -12.32 -39.36
N ARG A 120 -12.54 -11.90 -39.34
CA ARG A 120 -13.32 -11.53 -40.54
C ARG A 120 -12.97 -10.15 -41.11
N LEU A 121 -12.26 -9.33 -40.34
CA LEU A 121 -11.88 -7.97 -40.72
C LEU A 121 -10.47 -7.90 -41.31
N LEU A 122 -9.73 -9.02 -41.31
CA LEU A 122 -8.34 -9.07 -41.77
C LEU A 122 -8.26 -9.54 -43.22
N GLY A 123 -7.65 -8.73 -44.09
CA GLY A 123 -7.44 -9.01 -45.51
C GLY A 123 -5.97 -9.13 -45.94
N GLY A 124 -5.02 -8.86 -45.05
CA GLY A 124 -3.58 -8.72 -45.36
C GLY A 124 -3.16 -7.27 -45.65
N GLU A 125 -4.11 -6.39 -45.97
CA GLU A 125 -3.86 -4.95 -46.07
C GLU A 125 -3.71 -4.27 -44.70
N ALA A 126 -3.06 -3.11 -44.74
CA ALA A 126 -2.91 -2.24 -43.59
C ALA A 126 -4.23 -1.49 -43.31
N ILE A 127 -4.84 -1.74 -42.15
CA ILE A 127 -6.11 -1.13 -41.73
C ILE A 127 -5.95 -0.34 -40.42
N PRO A 128 -6.65 0.79 -40.26
CA PRO A 128 -6.56 1.59 -39.04
C PRO A 128 -7.17 0.83 -37.85
N LEU A 129 -6.48 0.86 -36.72
CA LEU A 129 -6.98 0.47 -35.40
C LEU A 129 -7.05 1.73 -34.53
N THR A 130 -8.24 2.08 -34.07
CA THR A 130 -8.48 3.24 -33.23
C THR A 130 -9.08 2.85 -31.89
N VAL A 131 -8.68 3.59 -30.85
CA VAL A 131 -9.27 3.53 -29.52
C VAL A 131 -9.61 4.96 -29.10
N ASP A 132 -10.91 5.25 -29.03
CA ASP A 132 -11.45 6.56 -28.63
C ASP A 132 -11.84 6.55 -27.16
N PHE A 133 -11.17 7.35 -26.34
CA PHE A 133 -11.47 7.54 -24.94
C PHE A 133 -12.36 8.77 -24.73
N ALA A 134 -13.47 8.59 -24.03
CA ALA A 134 -14.31 9.67 -23.51
C ALA A 134 -13.93 10.04 -22.07
N SER A 135 -14.43 11.17 -21.58
CA SER A 135 -14.24 11.58 -20.18
C SER A 135 -14.89 10.57 -19.21
N ALA A 136 -14.08 10.06 -18.29
CA ALA A 136 -14.57 9.19 -17.21
C ALA A 136 -15.50 9.95 -16.25
N LEU A 137 -15.25 11.25 -16.01
CA LEU A 137 -16.12 12.09 -15.19
C LEU A 137 -17.51 12.25 -15.83
N GLU A 138 -17.58 12.56 -17.12
CA GLU A 138 -18.86 12.73 -17.82
C GLU A 138 -19.67 11.44 -17.86
N TYR A 139 -18.99 10.30 -18.07
CA TYR A 139 -19.61 8.99 -17.98
C TYR A 139 -20.14 8.69 -16.57
N ALA A 140 -19.37 9.01 -15.54
CA ALA A 140 -19.76 8.79 -14.14
C ALA A 140 -20.97 9.66 -13.76
N GLU A 141 -20.97 10.94 -14.13
CA GLU A 141 -22.10 11.86 -13.94
C GLU A 141 -23.36 11.37 -14.67
N GLU A 142 -23.22 10.85 -15.90
CA GLU A 142 -24.36 10.29 -16.64
C GLU A 142 -24.88 8.98 -16.02
N THR A 143 -23.97 8.13 -15.57
CA THR A 143 -24.34 6.89 -14.88
C THR A 143 -25.06 7.21 -13.57
N GLU A 144 -24.56 8.18 -12.79
CA GLU A 144 -25.23 8.68 -11.59
C GLU A 144 -26.63 9.24 -11.89
N ARG A 145 -26.79 10.03 -12.95
CA ARG A 145 -28.13 10.51 -13.38
C ARG A 145 -29.09 9.36 -13.69
N ARG A 146 -28.58 8.26 -14.25
CA ARG A 146 -29.39 7.11 -14.66
C ARG A 146 -29.76 6.18 -13.49
N ILE A 147 -28.84 5.91 -12.57
CA ILE A 147 -29.04 4.94 -11.46
C ILE A 147 -29.30 5.61 -10.10
N GLY A 148 -29.29 6.95 -10.07
CA GLY A 148 -29.43 7.78 -8.89
C GLY A 148 -28.09 8.02 -8.17
N ARG A 149 -27.99 9.16 -7.50
CA ARG A 149 -26.84 9.51 -6.64
C ARG A 149 -26.64 8.49 -5.52
N ARG A 150 -25.38 8.27 -5.16
CA ARG A 150 -24.98 7.52 -3.97
C ARG A 150 -24.02 8.39 -3.13
N PRO A 151 -24.14 8.34 -1.79
CA PRO A 151 -23.23 9.04 -0.88
C PRO A 151 -21.77 8.67 -1.12
N ARG A 152 -20.86 9.62 -0.87
CA ARG A 152 -19.41 9.48 -1.05
C ARG A 152 -18.65 10.57 -0.29
N ALA A 153 -17.40 10.30 0.07
CA ALA A 153 -16.56 11.25 0.81
C ALA A 153 -16.06 12.44 -0.04
N TYR A 154 -15.93 12.27 -1.37
CA TYR A 154 -15.35 13.27 -2.27
C TYR A 154 -16.35 13.78 -3.31
N ALA A 155 -16.08 14.95 -3.91
CA ALA A 155 -17.03 15.64 -4.77
C ALA A 155 -17.36 14.86 -6.06
N HIS A 156 -16.37 14.28 -6.72
CA HIS A 156 -16.54 13.56 -7.98
C HIS A 156 -17.27 12.22 -7.78
N PRO A 157 -18.17 11.80 -8.70
CA PRO A 157 -18.90 10.53 -8.61
C PRO A 157 -18.03 9.32 -9.00
N PHE A 158 -16.84 9.18 -8.40
CA PHE A 158 -15.89 8.10 -8.72
C PHE A 158 -16.50 6.69 -8.52
N ASN A 159 -17.50 6.56 -7.65
CA ASN A 159 -18.26 5.34 -7.39
C ASN A 159 -19.25 4.96 -8.51
N ALA A 160 -19.42 5.81 -9.54
CA ALA A 160 -20.30 5.57 -10.69
C ALA A 160 -19.54 5.16 -11.97
N VAL A 161 -18.25 4.85 -11.87
CA VAL A 161 -17.40 4.32 -12.95
C VAL A 161 -16.36 3.36 -12.37
N ARG A 162 -15.94 2.34 -13.12
CA ARG A 162 -14.91 1.40 -12.66
C ARG A 162 -13.53 1.86 -13.11
N LYS A 163 -12.92 2.73 -12.31
CA LYS A 163 -11.60 3.35 -12.50
C LYS A 163 -10.92 3.48 -11.14
N MET A 164 -9.60 3.61 -11.10
CA MET A 164 -8.83 3.99 -9.91
C MET A 164 -9.51 5.17 -9.19
N ALA A 165 -10.10 4.95 -8.01
CA ALA A 165 -10.95 5.94 -7.35
C ALA A 165 -10.17 7.20 -6.96
N CYS A 166 -8.95 7.02 -6.43
CA CYS A 166 -8.07 8.13 -6.07
C CYS A 166 -7.59 8.97 -7.27
N SER A 167 -7.80 8.52 -8.53
CA SER A 167 -7.50 9.36 -9.71
C SER A 167 -8.35 10.64 -9.79
N PHE A 168 -9.48 10.66 -9.08
CA PHE A 168 -10.37 11.81 -8.92
C PHE A 168 -10.00 12.71 -7.73
N GLY A 169 -8.78 12.58 -7.21
CA GLY A 169 -8.32 13.22 -5.97
C GLY A 169 -8.65 12.39 -4.72
N TRP A 170 -7.81 12.53 -3.71
CA TRP A 170 -8.02 11.95 -2.37
C TRP A 170 -7.38 12.87 -1.31
N ASP A 171 -7.56 12.59 -0.02
CA ASP A 171 -6.99 13.38 1.07
C ASP A 171 -5.44 13.31 1.20
N TRP A 172 -4.79 12.59 0.29
CA TRP A 172 -3.34 12.53 0.08
C TRP A 172 -2.94 12.58 -1.40
N GLY A 173 -3.87 12.58 -2.36
CA GLY A 173 -3.59 12.36 -3.79
C GLY A 173 -4.12 13.49 -4.67
N PRO A 174 -3.48 13.77 -5.83
CA PRO A 174 -3.92 14.82 -6.73
C PRO A 174 -5.14 14.38 -7.56
N ASP A 175 -5.88 15.33 -8.10
CA ASP A 175 -6.95 15.09 -9.07
C ASP A 175 -6.39 15.17 -10.51
N LEU A 176 -5.94 14.01 -11.02
CA LEU A 176 -5.31 13.88 -12.35
C LEU A 176 -5.97 12.74 -13.12
N GLN A 177 -7.25 12.93 -13.46
CA GLN A 177 -8.06 11.95 -14.16
C GLN A 177 -7.54 11.69 -15.58
N THR A 178 -6.59 10.75 -15.70
CA THR A 178 -5.98 10.36 -16.98
C THR A 178 -6.86 9.41 -17.79
N ALA A 179 -6.46 9.16 -19.04
CA ALA A 179 -7.02 8.12 -19.91
C ALA A 179 -5.89 7.46 -20.72
N GLY A 180 -6.10 6.24 -21.21
CA GLY A 180 -5.15 5.60 -22.12
C GLY A 180 -5.22 4.08 -22.18
N ILE A 181 -4.41 3.52 -23.06
CA ILE A 181 -4.19 2.08 -23.20
C ILE A 181 -3.14 1.69 -22.14
N TRP A 182 -3.59 1.56 -20.89
CA TRP A 182 -2.69 1.48 -19.73
C TRP A 182 -2.05 0.11 -19.50
N LYS A 183 -2.46 -0.93 -20.27
CA LYS A 183 -1.82 -2.24 -20.33
C LYS A 183 -1.63 -2.71 -21.78
N ASN A 184 -0.99 -3.86 -21.97
CA ASN A 184 -0.57 -4.35 -23.29
C ASN A 184 -1.74 -4.60 -24.26
N VAL A 185 -1.44 -4.49 -25.55
CA VAL A 185 -2.32 -4.87 -26.66
C VAL A 185 -1.65 -5.95 -27.50
N ARG A 186 -2.40 -6.96 -27.92
CA ARG A 186 -1.87 -8.04 -28.78
C ARG A 186 -2.90 -8.57 -29.76
N LEU A 187 -2.40 -9.06 -30.88
CA LEU A 187 -3.15 -9.94 -31.78
C LEU A 187 -2.82 -11.39 -31.45
N GLU A 188 -3.84 -12.18 -31.15
CA GLU A 188 -3.69 -13.61 -30.85
C GLU A 188 -4.29 -14.46 -31.96
N ARG A 189 -3.55 -15.46 -32.43
CA ARG A 189 -4.02 -16.40 -33.46
C ARG A 189 -3.96 -17.83 -32.93
N TRP A 190 -5.04 -18.57 -33.05
CA TRP A 190 -5.11 -19.93 -32.53
C TRP A 190 -6.07 -20.82 -33.32
N ARG A 191 -5.90 -22.12 -33.14
CA ARG A 191 -6.73 -23.18 -33.73
C ARG A 191 -7.13 -24.16 -32.64
N THR A 192 -8.20 -24.88 -32.88
CA THR A 192 -8.70 -25.97 -32.02
C THR A 192 -9.20 -25.49 -30.65
N ALA A 193 -8.32 -25.04 -29.76
CA ALA A 193 -8.65 -24.53 -28.44
C ALA A 193 -7.52 -23.66 -27.86
N ARG A 194 -7.85 -22.83 -26.86
CA ARG A 194 -6.89 -22.07 -26.04
C ARG A 194 -7.25 -22.15 -24.55
N LEU A 195 -6.31 -21.84 -23.68
CA LEU A 195 -6.59 -21.62 -22.26
C LEU A 195 -7.28 -20.25 -22.12
N ALA A 196 -8.50 -20.25 -21.61
CA ALA A 196 -9.28 -19.05 -21.34
C ALA A 196 -8.98 -18.49 -19.95
N ALA A 197 -8.84 -19.38 -18.96
CA ALA A 197 -8.42 -19.06 -17.60
C ALA A 197 -7.63 -20.23 -17.01
N VAL A 198 -6.64 -19.93 -16.17
CA VAL A 198 -5.86 -20.91 -15.43
C VAL A 198 -5.77 -20.45 -13.99
N ARG A 199 -6.17 -21.31 -13.05
CA ARG A 199 -6.25 -20.97 -11.63
C ARG A 199 -5.62 -22.09 -10.79
N PRO A 200 -4.31 -22.01 -10.51
CA PRO A 200 -3.63 -22.91 -9.60
C PRO A 200 -3.92 -22.52 -8.15
N LEU A 201 -4.37 -23.48 -7.36
CA LEU A 201 -4.65 -23.35 -5.93
C LEU A 201 -3.71 -24.31 -5.19
N ALA A 202 -2.72 -23.75 -4.52
CA ALA A 202 -1.70 -24.50 -3.78
C ALA A 202 -1.99 -24.47 -2.28
N THR A 203 -2.23 -25.64 -1.69
CA THR A 203 -2.27 -25.87 -0.23
C THR A 203 -1.01 -26.61 0.19
N ARG A 204 -0.76 -26.77 1.49
CA ARG A 204 0.47 -27.40 2.01
C ARG A 204 0.79 -28.80 1.46
N ASP A 205 -0.21 -29.52 0.94
CA ASP A 205 -0.11 -30.92 0.52
C ASP A 205 -0.69 -31.21 -0.88
N ARG A 206 -1.26 -30.21 -1.55
CA ARG A 206 -1.91 -30.37 -2.86
C ARG A 206 -1.78 -29.13 -3.74
N LEU A 207 -1.70 -29.34 -5.04
CA LEU A 207 -1.94 -28.34 -6.08
C LEU A 207 -3.18 -28.75 -6.88
N THR A 208 -4.22 -27.92 -6.88
CA THR A 208 -5.38 -28.09 -7.77
C THR A 208 -5.37 -26.98 -8.81
N VAL A 209 -5.23 -27.35 -10.08
CA VAL A 209 -5.24 -26.39 -11.19
C VAL A 209 -6.57 -26.47 -11.90
N HIS A 210 -7.39 -25.42 -11.76
CA HIS A 210 -8.60 -25.26 -12.56
C HIS A 210 -8.26 -24.58 -13.88
N VAL A 211 -8.91 -25.02 -14.95
CA VAL A 211 -8.74 -24.45 -16.28
C VAL A 211 -10.08 -24.26 -16.95
N ASP A 212 -10.27 -23.11 -17.57
CA ASP A 212 -11.33 -22.88 -18.55
C ASP A 212 -10.71 -22.85 -19.94
N VAL A 213 -11.38 -23.45 -20.91
CA VAL A 213 -10.90 -23.56 -22.30
C VAL A 213 -11.91 -22.96 -23.27
N GLU A 214 -11.41 -22.19 -24.22
CA GLU A 214 -12.19 -21.76 -25.37
C GLU A 214 -11.92 -22.68 -26.55
N ARG A 215 -12.97 -23.09 -27.28
CA ARG A 215 -12.88 -24.07 -28.38
C ARG A 215 -13.28 -23.45 -29.72
N ALA A 216 -12.43 -23.66 -30.72
CA ALA A 216 -12.71 -23.43 -32.13
C ALA A 216 -13.10 -24.73 -32.86
N ALA A 217 -12.68 -25.89 -32.34
CA ALA A 217 -13.06 -27.20 -32.84
C ALA A 217 -13.53 -28.13 -31.72
N ASP A 218 -14.50 -28.99 -32.03
CA ASP A 218 -15.11 -29.91 -31.08
C ASP A 218 -14.36 -31.25 -31.03
N THR A 219 -13.13 -31.22 -30.50
CA THR A 219 -12.26 -32.39 -30.35
C THR A 219 -11.85 -32.58 -28.88
N PRO A 220 -11.58 -33.81 -28.42
CA PRO A 220 -10.99 -34.02 -27.10
C PRO A 220 -9.68 -33.23 -26.92
N LEU A 221 -9.49 -32.72 -25.71
CA LEU A 221 -8.28 -32.01 -25.30
C LEU A 221 -7.64 -32.73 -24.11
N THR A 222 -6.34 -32.55 -23.94
CA THR A 222 -5.62 -32.97 -22.73
C THR A 222 -5.04 -31.74 -22.07
N VAL A 223 -5.27 -31.57 -20.78
CA VAL A 223 -4.60 -30.54 -19.98
C VAL A 223 -3.53 -31.24 -19.17
N GLU A 224 -2.30 -30.77 -19.34
CA GLU A 224 -1.14 -31.26 -18.64
C GLU A 224 -0.61 -30.20 -17.69
N VAL A 225 -0.37 -30.59 -16.44
CA VAL A 225 0.20 -29.72 -15.42
C VAL A 225 1.51 -30.32 -14.95
N THR A 226 2.56 -29.51 -14.99
CA THR A 226 3.86 -29.82 -14.38
C THR A 226 4.13 -28.82 -13.26
N ALA A 227 4.49 -29.31 -12.08
CA ALA A 227 4.86 -28.50 -10.91
C ALA A 227 6.14 -29.08 -10.29
N GLY A 228 7.26 -28.38 -10.46
CA GLY A 228 8.58 -28.92 -10.11
C GLY A 228 8.88 -30.22 -10.86
N ASP A 229 9.07 -31.32 -10.13
CA ASP A 229 9.33 -32.67 -10.68
C ASP A 229 8.05 -33.50 -10.89
N ARG A 230 6.89 -32.98 -10.52
CA ARG A 230 5.60 -33.69 -10.62
C ARG A 230 4.84 -33.30 -11.87
N ARG A 231 4.09 -34.26 -12.42
CA ARG A 231 3.26 -34.09 -13.61
C ARG A 231 1.94 -34.85 -13.45
N ALA A 232 0.86 -34.24 -13.91
CA ALA A 232 -0.45 -34.87 -14.01
C ALA A 232 -1.18 -34.37 -15.26
N THR A 233 -2.13 -35.18 -15.74
CA THR A 233 -2.91 -34.88 -16.93
C THR A 233 -4.38 -35.19 -16.71
N VAL A 234 -5.28 -34.41 -17.31
CA VAL A 234 -6.71 -34.73 -17.41
C VAL A 234 -7.17 -34.58 -18.85
N GLU A 235 -8.07 -35.46 -19.30
CA GLU A 235 -8.73 -35.31 -20.59
C GLU A 235 -10.04 -34.52 -20.42
N LEU A 236 -10.24 -33.54 -21.30
CA LEU A 236 -11.50 -32.83 -21.45
C LEU A 236 -12.22 -33.37 -22.68
N ALA A 237 -13.39 -33.95 -22.49
CA ALA A 237 -14.23 -34.42 -23.58
C ALA A 237 -14.58 -33.29 -24.57
N ALA A 238 -15.00 -33.67 -25.77
CA ALA A 238 -15.61 -32.73 -26.72
C ALA A 238 -16.76 -31.96 -26.05
N GLY A 239 -16.87 -30.67 -26.30
CA GLY A 239 -17.84 -29.75 -25.69
C GLY A 239 -17.53 -29.30 -24.25
N THR A 240 -16.59 -29.93 -23.53
CA THR A 240 -16.25 -29.56 -22.15
C THR A 240 -15.42 -28.28 -22.11
N VAL A 241 -15.93 -27.22 -21.46
CA VAL A 241 -15.29 -25.88 -21.41
C VAL A 241 -14.48 -25.60 -20.14
N SER A 242 -14.52 -26.50 -19.15
CA SER A 242 -13.75 -26.36 -17.92
C SER A 242 -13.32 -27.71 -17.36
N GLY A 243 -12.26 -27.72 -16.56
CA GLY A 243 -11.77 -28.92 -15.89
C GLY A 243 -10.81 -28.59 -14.76
N SER A 244 -10.33 -29.64 -14.09
CA SER A 244 -9.30 -29.49 -13.06
C SER A 244 -8.31 -30.65 -13.08
N VAL A 245 -7.06 -30.34 -12.74
CA VAL A 245 -6.00 -31.33 -12.54
C VAL A 245 -5.55 -31.21 -11.09
N GLU A 246 -5.53 -32.33 -10.38
CA GLU A 246 -5.06 -32.41 -9.00
C GLU A 246 -3.71 -33.12 -8.94
N LEU A 247 -2.75 -32.51 -8.24
CA LEU A 247 -1.45 -33.09 -7.90
C LEU A 247 -1.30 -33.14 -6.39
N ALA A 248 -1.15 -34.34 -5.84
CA ALA A 248 -0.70 -34.50 -4.47
C ALA A 248 0.78 -34.12 -4.36
N VAL A 249 1.12 -33.25 -3.41
CA VAL A 249 2.48 -32.78 -3.12
C VAL A 249 2.82 -32.97 -1.63
N PRO A 250 2.71 -34.20 -1.07
CA PRO A 250 3.10 -34.43 0.31
C PRO A 250 4.59 -34.06 0.51
N GLY A 251 4.86 -33.24 1.53
CA GLY A 251 6.20 -32.73 1.81
C GLY A 251 6.65 -31.61 0.87
N ALA A 252 5.72 -30.82 0.31
CA ALA A 252 6.04 -29.63 -0.45
C ALA A 252 6.94 -28.67 0.35
N PRO A 253 7.87 -27.95 -0.31
CA PRO A 253 8.62 -26.88 0.34
C PRO A 253 7.65 -25.75 0.68
N LEU A 254 7.40 -25.53 1.97
CA LEU A 254 6.39 -24.59 2.44
C LEU A 254 6.86 -23.14 2.29
N TRP A 255 5.99 -22.29 1.77
CA TRP A 255 6.19 -20.85 1.75
C TRP A 255 5.82 -20.24 3.09
N TRP A 256 6.68 -19.35 3.61
CA TRP A 256 6.47 -18.63 4.88
C TRP A 256 6.59 -17.12 4.70
N PRO A 257 5.84 -16.32 5.47
CA PRO A 257 6.04 -14.89 5.51
C PRO A 257 7.39 -14.51 6.14
N ALA A 258 7.85 -13.29 5.85
CA ALA A 258 9.07 -12.73 6.39
C ALA A 258 9.11 -12.85 7.92
N GLY A 259 10.21 -13.37 8.44
CA GLY A 259 10.38 -13.63 9.88
C GLY A 259 9.77 -14.94 10.40
N TYR A 260 9.21 -15.80 9.53
CA TYR A 260 8.66 -17.11 9.92
C TYR A 260 9.27 -18.30 9.16
N GLY A 261 10.09 -18.06 8.12
CA GLY A 261 10.78 -19.10 7.35
C GLY A 261 11.22 -18.60 5.98
N ASP A 262 11.54 -19.53 5.08
CA ASP A 262 11.93 -19.26 3.70
C ASP A 262 10.71 -19.13 2.76
N GLN A 263 10.92 -18.59 1.56
CA GLN A 263 9.89 -18.31 0.54
C GLN A 263 10.07 -19.19 -0.72
N PRO A 264 10.05 -20.53 -0.66
CA PRO A 264 10.14 -21.37 -1.85
C PRO A 264 8.98 -21.12 -2.82
N LEU A 265 9.32 -20.84 -4.09
CA LEU A 265 8.37 -20.67 -5.20
C LEU A 265 8.61 -21.78 -6.22
N VAL A 266 7.59 -22.59 -6.47
CA VAL A 266 7.66 -23.75 -7.38
C VAL A 266 7.07 -23.35 -8.74
N PRO A 267 7.82 -23.53 -9.84
CA PRO A 267 7.31 -23.24 -11.17
C PRO A 267 6.20 -24.24 -11.56
N VAL A 268 5.11 -23.71 -12.12
CA VAL A 268 3.97 -24.47 -12.64
C VAL A 268 3.82 -24.15 -14.13
N THR A 269 3.73 -25.19 -14.96
CA THR A 269 3.43 -25.08 -16.39
C THR A 269 2.17 -25.87 -16.70
N VAL A 270 1.20 -25.21 -17.32
CA VAL A 270 -0.07 -25.79 -17.76
C VAL A 270 -0.08 -25.79 -19.28
N THR A 271 -0.06 -26.96 -19.89
CA THR A 271 -0.06 -27.13 -21.35
C THR A 271 -1.40 -27.71 -21.80
N LEU A 272 -2.05 -27.06 -22.76
CA LEU A 272 -3.24 -27.58 -23.43
C LEU A 272 -2.82 -28.32 -24.70
N LEU A 273 -3.26 -29.56 -24.87
CA LEU A 273 -2.92 -30.40 -26.02
C LEU A 273 -4.16 -30.90 -26.76
N SER A 274 -4.00 -31.19 -28.06
CA SER A 274 -4.96 -32.01 -28.83
C SER A 274 -4.20 -32.98 -29.72
N GLY A 275 -4.55 -34.27 -29.65
CA GLY A 275 -3.84 -35.31 -30.41
C GLY A 275 -2.34 -35.43 -30.09
N GLY A 276 -1.89 -34.94 -28.93
CA GLY A 276 -0.49 -34.88 -28.53
C GLY A 276 0.26 -33.62 -28.96
N GLU A 277 -0.35 -32.71 -29.74
CA GLU A 277 0.24 -31.44 -30.13
C GLU A 277 -0.13 -30.32 -29.14
N ALA A 278 0.84 -29.49 -28.77
CA ALA A 278 0.62 -28.35 -27.89
C ALA A 278 -0.15 -27.21 -28.58
N LEU A 279 -1.30 -26.87 -28.00
CA LEU A 279 -2.18 -25.80 -28.45
C LEU A 279 -1.89 -24.48 -27.74
N ASP A 280 -1.65 -24.50 -26.43
CA ASP A 280 -1.41 -23.31 -25.62
C ASP A 280 -0.63 -23.68 -24.36
N GLU A 281 0.03 -22.71 -23.76
CA GLU A 281 0.83 -22.87 -22.55
C GLU A 281 0.67 -21.67 -21.62
N HIS A 282 0.46 -21.93 -20.35
CA HIS A 282 0.48 -20.95 -19.27
C HIS A 282 1.56 -21.31 -18.26
N ARG A 283 2.36 -20.31 -17.85
CA ARG A 283 3.46 -20.46 -16.88
C ARG A 283 3.23 -19.52 -15.72
N THR A 284 3.44 -20.03 -14.51
CA THR A 284 3.31 -19.27 -13.25
C THR A 284 4.18 -19.92 -12.18
N ARG A 285 4.19 -19.34 -10.98
CA ARG A 285 4.84 -19.88 -9.78
C ARG A 285 3.81 -19.97 -8.67
N VAL A 286 3.98 -20.95 -7.78
CA VAL A 286 3.14 -21.09 -6.58
C VAL A 286 4.00 -21.28 -5.34
N GLY A 287 3.54 -20.80 -4.19
CA GLY A 287 4.08 -21.17 -2.89
C GLY A 287 3.09 -22.08 -2.16
N PHE A 288 3.57 -23.20 -1.63
CA PHE A 288 2.72 -24.14 -0.90
C PHE A 288 2.53 -23.70 0.54
N ARG A 289 1.31 -23.32 0.92
CA ARG A 289 0.99 -22.94 2.30
C ARG A 289 -0.52 -23.02 2.55
N ASP A 290 -0.90 -23.13 3.80
CA ASP A 290 -2.29 -22.95 4.23
C ASP A 290 -2.44 -21.60 4.94
N VAL A 291 -3.57 -20.93 4.74
CA VAL A 291 -3.91 -19.69 5.43
C VAL A 291 -5.32 -19.77 6.01
N ARG A 292 -5.48 -19.26 7.23
CA ARG A 292 -6.79 -19.13 7.89
C ARG A 292 -6.84 -17.89 8.77
N LEU A 293 -8.04 -17.35 8.93
CA LEU A 293 -8.34 -16.30 9.89
C LEU A 293 -9.06 -16.96 11.09
N ASP A 294 -8.47 -16.90 12.28
CA ASP A 294 -9.10 -17.39 13.51
C ASP A 294 -9.99 -16.29 14.09
N GLU A 295 -11.30 -16.53 14.01
CA GLU A 295 -12.36 -15.68 14.54
C GLU A 295 -13.13 -16.36 15.68
N THR A 296 -12.48 -17.30 16.38
CA THR A 296 -13.13 -18.00 17.51
C THR A 296 -13.47 -17.05 18.66
N PRO A 297 -14.62 -17.24 19.34
CA PRO A 297 -14.97 -16.46 20.52
C PRO A 297 -14.02 -16.65 21.71
N ASP A 298 -13.79 -15.58 22.46
CA ASP A 298 -13.06 -15.59 23.73
C ASP A 298 -13.60 -14.52 24.71
N GLU A 299 -12.89 -14.26 25.81
CA GLU A 299 -13.30 -13.30 26.84
C GLU A 299 -13.28 -11.82 26.36
N HIS A 300 -12.74 -11.55 25.17
CA HIS A 300 -12.64 -10.22 24.58
C HIS A 300 -13.53 -10.03 23.35
N GLY A 301 -14.43 -10.97 23.04
CA GLY A 301 -15.29 -10.95 21.85
C GLY A 301 -14.97 -12.12 20.92
N THR A 302 -14.51 -11.84 19.69
CA THR A 302 -13.93 -12.85 18.79
C THR A 302 -12.52 -12.48 18.40
N LYS A 303 -11.66 -13.48 18.24
CA LYS A 303 -10.32 -13.26 17.70
C LYS A 303 -10.37 -12.63 16.31
N PHE A 304 -9.25 -12.04 15.93
CA PHE A 304 -8.94 -11.71 14.55
C PHE A 304 -7.45 -11.97 14.38
N THR A 305 -7.11 -13.24 14.24
CA THR A 305 -5.72 -13.69 14.21
C THR A 305 -5.44 -14.40 12.90
N LEU A 306 -4.45 -13.93 12.15
CA LEU A 306 -4.00 -14.60 10.94
C LEU A 306 -3.15 -15.81 11.31
N LEU A 307 -3.38 -16.94 10.64
CA LEU A 307 -2.48 -18.08 10.72
C LEU A 307 -2.01 -18.52 9.34
N VAL A 308 -0.71 -18.78 9.26
CA VAL A 308 -0.05 -19.35 8.09
C VAL A 308 0.59 -20.67 8.52
N ASN A 309 0.24 -21.76 7.84
CA ASN A 309 0.71 -23.11 8.18
C ASN A 309 0.50 -23.46 9.67
N ASP A 310 -0.69 -23.12 10.19
CA ASP A 310 -1.10 -23.28 11.60
C ASP A 310 -0.30 -22.48 12.64
N ARG A 311 0.57 -21.55 12.23
CA ARG A 311 1.28 -20.63 13.10
C ARG A 311 0.59 -19.27 13.13
N GLU A 312 0.28 -18.77 14.34
CA GLU A 312 -0.22 -17.41 14.53
C GLU A 312 0.82 -16.38 14.08
N VAL A 313 0.38 -15.42 13.28
CA VAL A 313 1.20 -14.33 12.76
C VAL A 313 0.71 -13.02 13.38
N PHE A 314 1.57 -12.36 14.16
CA PHE A 314 1.34 -10.96 14.51
C PHE A 314 1.59 -10.10 13.27
N VAL A 315 0.58 -9.36 12.82
CA VAL A 315 0.70 -8.51 11.64
C VAL A 315 1.36 -7.18 11.98
N LEU A 316 2.50 -6.93 11.35
CA LEU A 316 3.22 -5.66 11.36
C LEU A 316 3.08 -5.07 9.94
N GLY A 317 1.97 -4.36 9.71
CA GLY A 317 1.52 -4.03 8.36
C GLY A 317 1.57 -2.55 8.02
N LEU A 318 1.48 -2.27 6.73
CA LEU A 318 1.33 -0.93 6.18
C LEU A 318 0.26 -0.93 5.10
N ASN A 319 -0.53 0.13 5.01
CA ASN A 319 -1.42 0.35 3.88
C ASN A 319 -0.59 0.80 2.67
N TRP A 320 -0.85 0.15 1.55
CA TRP A 320 -0.28 0.39 0.23
C TRP A 320 -1.29 1.13 -0.63
N ILE A 321 -0.86 2.28 -1.15
CA ILE A 321 -1.55 3.03 -2.19
C ILE A 321 -0.72 2.96 -3.49
N PRO A 322 -1.21 3.41 -4.66
CA PRO A 322 -0.39 3.44 -5.86
C PRO A 322 0.92 4.22 -5.63
N GLU A 323 2.05 3.64 -6.06
CA GLU A 323 3.40 4.23 -5.87
C GLU A 323 3.65 5.48 -6.74
N ASP A 324 2.88 5.65 -7.81
CA ASP A 324 2.84 6.87 -8.63
C ASP A 324 1.40 7.07 -9.09
N HIS A 325 0.92 8.30 -9.17
CA HIS A 325 -0.40 8.59 -9.72
C HIS A 325 -0.48 8.35 -11.23
N LEU A 326 0.64 8.45 -11.93
CA LEU A 326 0.82 8.16 -13.35
C LEU A 326 1.39 6.74 -13.53
N LEU A 327 0.58 5.75 -13.18
CA LEU A 327 0.90 4.32 -13.05
C LEU A 327 1.83 3.73 -14.12
N THR A 328 1.70 4.14 -15.38
CA THR A 328 2.50 3.59 -16.50
C THR A 328 3.96 4.02 -16.49
N ARG A 329 4.39 4.84 -15.52
CA ARG A 329 5.80 5.14 -15.25
C ARG A 329 6.49 4.08 -14.40
N LEU A 330 5.72 3.35 -13.60
CA LEU A 330 6.26 2.38 -12.65
C LEU A 330 6.87 1.19 -13.38
N THR A 331 8.05 0.80 -12.94
CA THR A 331 8.73 -0.41 -13.34
C THR A 331 8.73 -1.43 -12.21
N ARG A 332 9.03 -2.70 -12.53
CA ARG A 332 9.28 -3.72 -11.50
C ARG A 332 10.33 -3.26 -10.47
N ALA A 333 11.38 -2.58 -10.91
CA ALA A 333 12.45 -2.13 -10.02
C ALA A 333 11.97 -1.09 -8.98
N ASP A 334 11.01 -0.24 -9.36
CA ASP A 334 10.40 0.71 -8.44
C ASP A 334 9.58 -0.01 -7.36
N LEU A 335 8.81 -1.04 -7.78
CA LEU A 335 8.05 -1.89 -6.86
C LEU A 335 8.96 -2.72 -5.94
N GLU A 336 10.07 -3.26 -6.46
CA GLU A 336 11.11 -3.92 -5.67
C GLU A 336 11.67 -2.98 -4.60
N ALA A 337 12.05 -1.76 -4.99
CA ALA A 337 12.56 -0.76 -4.04
C ALA A 337 11.52 -0.40 -2.97
N ALA A 338 10.25 -0.28 -3.35
CA ALA A 338 9.16 0.05 -2.43
C ALA A 338 8.86 -1.06 -1.42
N VAL A 339 8.75 -2.31 -1.87
CA VAL A 339 8.58 -3.48 -1.00
C VAL A 339 9.81 -3.66 -0.10
N ASP A 340 11.01 -3.41 -0.61
CA ASP A 340 12.25 -3.49 0.17
C ASP A 340 12.29 -2.46 1.30
N ARG A 341 11.73 -1.27 1.11
CA ARG A 341 11.57 -0.29 2.19
C ARG A 341 10.60 -0.77 3.26
N ALA A 342 9.56 -1.52 2.92
CA ALA A 342 8.66 -2.13 3.91
C ALA A 342 9.37 -3.23 4.70
N VAL A 343 10.07 -4.15 4.02
CA VAL A 343 10.83 -5.24 4.66
C VAL A 343 11.93 -4.69 5.56
N ALA A 344 12.66 -3.66 5.10
CA ALA A 344 13.70 -3.01 5.89
C ALA A 344 13.15 -2.25 7.13
N ALA A 345 11.85 -1.96 7.16
CA ALA A 345 11.15 -1.48 8.36
C ALA A 345 10.61 -2.61 9.25
N ASN A 346 10.95 -3.87 8.96
CA ASN A 346 10.43 -5.08 9.60
C ASN A 346 8.92 -5.32 9.39
N ALA A 347 8.30 -4.68 8.41
CA ALA A 347 6.91 -4.96 8.06
C ALA A 347 6.80 -6.34 7.39
N ASN A 348 5.71 -7.06 7.68
CA ASN A 348 5.41 -8.37 7.12
C ASN A 348 4.13 -8.41 6.29
N LEU A 349 3.40 -7.29 6.18
CA LEU A 349 2.17 -7.20 5.40
C LEU A 349 2.01 -5.84 4.71
N LEU A 350 1.55 -5.87 3.47
CA LEU A 350 1.02 -4.70 2.74
C LEU A 350 -0.47 -4.90 2.47
N ARG A 351 -1.29 -3.95 2.90
CA ARG A 351 -2.72 -3.90 2.56
C ARG A 351 -2.90 -3.04 1.32
N ILE A 352 -3.23 -3.65 0.19
CA ILE A 352 -3.62 -2.90 -1.02
C ILE A 352 -4.99 -2.29 -0.76
N TRP A 353 -5.01 -0.96 -0.60
CA TRP A 353 -6.20 -0.21 -0.22
C TRP A 353 -7.20 -0.03 -1.37
N GLY A 354 -8.50 -0.14 -1.04
CA GLY A 354 -9.61 -0.25 -2.00
C GLY A 354 -9.94 0.96 -2.88
N GLY A 355 -9.25 2.10 -2.80
CA GLY A 355 -9.45 3.17 -3.79
C GLY A 355 -8.26 3.34 -4.76
N GLY A 356 -7.25 2.48 -4.65
CA GLY A 356 -6.17 2.35 -5.62
C GLY A 356 -6.56 1.47 -6.80
N ILE A 357 -5.71 0.50 -7.11
CA ILE A 357 -5.90 -0.47 -8.19
C ILE A 357 -5.71 -1.90 -7.69
N TRP A 358 -6.17 -2.87 -8.47
CA TRP A 358 -5.51 -4.18 -8.47
C TRP A 358 -4.11 -3.99 -9.00
N GLU A 359 -3.10 -4.29 -8.18
CA GLU A 359 -1.71 -4.03 -8.56
C GLU A 359 -1.25 -4.88 -9.77
N SER A 360 -0.10 -4.49 -10.32
CA SER A 360 0.57 -5.26 -11.37
C SER A 360 1.02 -6.64 -10.86
N ASP A 361 1.16 -7.62 -11.77
CA ASP A 361 1.69 -8.95 -11.40
C ASP A 361 3.10 -8.85 -10.78
N ASP A 362 3.90 -7.86 -11.22
CA ASP A 362 5.22 -7.57 -10.65
C ASP A 362 5.16 -7.26 -9.15
N PHE A 363 4.15 -6.52 -8.67
CA PHE A 363 4.00 -6.23 -7.24
C PHE A 363 3.82 -7.51 -6.42
N TYR A 364 2.90 -8.39 -6.83
CA TYR A 364 2.62 -9.62 -6.12
C TYR A 364 3.79 -10.61 -6.20
N ASP A 365 4.47 -10.68 -7.36
CA ASP A 365 5.69 -11.46 -7.53
C ASP A 365 6.79 -11.01 -6.56
N VAL A 366 6.99 -9.70 -6.40
CA VAL A 366 7.98 -9.16 -5.45
C VAL A 366 7.57 -9.49 -4.01
N CYS A 367 6.28 -9.36 -3.67
CA CYS A 367 5.78 -9.75 -2.35
C CYS A 367 5.97 -11.26 -2.08
N ASP A 368 5.74 -12.11 -3.08
CA ASP A 368 5.95 -13.55 -3.01
C ASP A 368 7.42 -13.88 -2.72
N GLU A 369 8.34 -13.20 -3.41
CA GLU A 369 9.79 -13.39 -3.29
C GLU A 369 10.34 -12.89 -1.95
N ARG A 370 9.76 -11.83 -1.38
CA ARG A 370 10.21 -11.22 -0.12
C ARG A 370 9.47 -11.71 1.11
N GLY A 371 8.44 -12.54 0.95
CA GLY A 371 7.66 -13.04 2.07
C GLY A 371 6.73 -11.99 2.66
N VAL A 372 6.39 -10.95 1.90
CA VAL A 372 5.49 -9.89 2.36
C VAL A 372 4.06 -10.34 2.09
N LEU A 373 3.27 -10.43 3.15
CA LEU A 373 1.86 -10.79 3.05
C LEU A 373 1.07 -9.69 2.34
N VAL A 374 0.06 -10.06 1.56
CA VAL A 374 -0.84 -9.11 0.91
C VAL A 374 -2.25 -9.29 1.44
N TRP A 375 -2.81 -8.21 1.97
CA TRP A 375 -4.24 -8.06 2.21
C TRP A 375 -4.82 -7.30 1.01
N GLN A 376 -5.78 -7.87 0.30
CA GLN A 376 -6.32 -7.28 -0.91
C GLN A 376 -7.76 -6.80 -0.72
N ASP A 377 -7.95 -5.48 -0.80
CA ASP A 377 -9.29 -4.92 -0.93
C ASP A 377 -9.83 -5.10 -2.36
N PHE A 378 -11.12 -5.40 -2.52
CA PHE A 378 -11.79 -5.07 -3.78
C PHE A 378 -11.78 -3.54 -3.95
N PRO A 379 -11.57 -2.99 -5.17
CA PRO A 379 -11.51 -1.55 -5.40
C PRO A 379 -12.85 -0.80 -5.19
N LEU A 380 -13.29 -0.75 -3.93
CA LEU A 380 -14.42 -0.03 -3.38
C LEU A 380 -13.95 0.68 -2.11
N ALA A 381 -14.02 2.00 -2.08
CA ALA A 381 -13.60 2.80 -0.92
C ALA A 381 -14.50 4.02 -0.68
N CYS A 382 -14.78 4.31 0.59
CA CYS A 382 -15.36 5.56 1.14
C CYS A 382 -16.57 6.13 0.35
N ALA A 383 -17.37 5.25 -0.24
CA ALA A 383 -18.59 5.60 -0.96
C ALA A 383 -19.60 4.45 -0.91
N ALA A 384 -20.87 4.78 -1.06
CA ALA A 384 -21.90 3.79 -1.35
C ALA A 384 -21.80 3.41 -2.84
N TYR A 385 -21.81 2.12 -3.15
CA TYR A 385 -21.76 1.62 -4.54
C TYR A 385 -23.12 1.06 -4.95
N ALA A 386 -23.62 1.52 -6.09
CA ALA A 386 -24.90 1.07 -6.62
C ALA A 386 -24.82 -0.39 -7.07
N GLU A 387 -25.86 -1.18 -6.77
CA GLU A 387 -26.00 -2.58 -7.20
C GLU A 387 -26.81 -2.72 -8.49
N GLU A 388 -27.14 -1.60 -9.13
CA GLU A 388 -27.85 -1.54 -10.40
C GLU A 388 -26.90 -1.60 -11.61
N GLU A 389 -27.46 -2.00 -12.76
CA GLU A 389 -26.69 -2.09 -14.00
C GLU A 389 -26.36 -0.72 -14.61
N PRO A 390 -25.17 -0.57 -15.23
CA PRO A 390 -24.19 -1.59 -15.60
C PRO A 390 -23.14 -1.87 -14.51
N LEU A 391 -23.13 -1.13 -13.39
CA LEU A 391 -22.03 -1.23 -12.43
C LEU A 391 -21.92 -2.62 -11.83
N ARG A 392 -23.06 -3.26 -11.52
CA ARG A 392 -23.06 -4.59 -10.93
C ARG A 392 -22.38 -5.63 -11.81
N SER A 393 -22.76 -5.77 -13.08
CA SER A 393 -22.11 -6.75 -13.95
C SER A 393 -20.62 -6.44 -14.17
N GLU A 394 -20.24 -5.16 -14.24
CA GLU A 394 -18.83 -4.76 -14.37
C GLU A 394 -18.01 -5.10 -13.11
N ILE A 395 -18.51 -4.81 -11.91
CA ILE A 395 -17.85 -5.12 -10.63
C ILE A 395 -17.65 -6.62 -10.46
N LEU A 396 -18.68 -7.42 -10.77
CA LEU A 396 -18.58 -8.88 -10.58
C LEU A 396 -17.66 -9.54 -11.63
N ALA A 397 -17.64 -9.04 -12.86
CA ALA A 397 -16.71 -9.51 -13.87
C ALA A 397 -15.26 -9.14 -13.53
N GLU A 398 -15.02 -7.90 -13.07
CA GLU A 398 -13.74 -7.43 -12.57
C GLU A 398 -13.23 -8.29 -11.40
N ALA A 399 -14.10 -8.55 -10.42
CA ALA A 399 -13.80 -9.39 -9.27
C ALA A 399 -13.39 -10.80 -9.69
N ALA A 400 -14.20 -11.45 -10.56
CA ALA A 400 -13.91 -12.81 -11.00
C ALA A 400 -12.58 -12.92 -11.78
N GLU A 401 -12.29 -11.93 -12.62
CA GLU A 401 -11.04 -11.87 -13.39
C GLU A 401 -9.83 -11.70 -12.47
N ASN A 402 -9.88 -10.78 -11.51
CA ASN A 402 -8.75 -10.52 -10.62
C ASN A 402 -8.57 -11.59 -9.54
N ILE A 403 -9.63 -12.22 -9.02
CA ILE A 403 -9.49 -13.41 -8.16
C ILE A 403 -8.77 -14.52 -8.90
N THR A 404 -9.11 -14.74 -10.16
CA THR A 404 -8.47 -15.77 -10.99
C THR A 404 -7.01 -15.43 -11.28
N ARG A 405 -6.72 -14.17 -11.66
CA ARG A 405 -5.36 -13.68 -11.94
C ARG A 405 -4.46 -13.83 -10.72
N LEU A 406 -4.95 -13.50 -9.53
CA LEU A 406 -4.14 -13.41 -8.33
C LEU A 406 -4.03 -14.70 -7.52
N ALA A 407 -4.85 -15.71 -7.83
CA ALA A 407 -4.85 -17.01 -7.16
C ALA A 407 -3.46 -17.70 -6.98
N PRO A 408 -2.51 -17.62 -7.95
CA PRO A 408 -1.20 -18.25 -7.81
C PRO A 408 -0.33 -17.68 -6.69
N HIS A 409 -0.54 -16.41 -6.31
CA HIS A 409 0.39 -15.66 -5.46
C HIS A 409 0.32 -16.08 -3.98
N PRO A 410 1.35 -16.73 -3.42
CA PRO A 410 1.41 -17.02 -1.99
C PRO A 410 1.62 -15.77 -1.14
N SER A 411 1.81 -14.57 -1.64
CA SER A 411 1.79 -13.36 -0.78
C SER A 411 0.36 -13.04 -0.31
N LEU A 412 -0.63 -13.18 -1.19
CA LEU A 412 -2.03 -12.88 -0.92
C LEU A 412 -2.64 -13.78 0.16
N ILE A 413 -3.05 -13.23 1.30
CA ILE A 413 -3.58 -14.00 2.44
C ILE A 413 -5.03 -13.74 2.79
N LEU A 414 -5.62 -12.65 2.30
CA LEU A 414 -6.98 -12.24 2.65
C LEU A 414 -7.58 -11.42 1.52
N TRP A 415 -8.81 -11.76 1.15
CA TRP A 415 -9.69 -10.93 0.32
C TRP A 415 -10.59 -10.09 1.22
N ASN A 416 -10.70 -8.80 0.95
CA ASN A 416 -11.48 -7.86 1.76
C ASN A 416 -12.46 -7.05 0.90
N GLY A 417 -13.73 -7.02 1.28
CA GLY A 417 -14.80 -6.47 0.44
C GLY A 417 -14.70 -4.99 0.07
N GLY A 418 -14.02 -4.17 0.87
CA GLY A 418 -13.85 -2.74 0.60
C GLY A 418 -13.30 -1.95 1.79
N ASN A 419 -13.06 -0.66 1.58
CA ASN A 419 -12.55 0.29 2.56
C ASN A 419 -13.65 1.22 3.09
N GLU A 420 -13.93 1.13 4.38
CA GLU A 420 -14.81 2.01 5.16
C GLU A 420 -16.24 2.13 4.63
N ASN A 421 -16.66 1.32 3.67
CA ASN A 421 -18.01 1.40 3.11
C ASN A 421 -19.07 1.02 4.17
N ILE A 422 -18.82 -0.02 4.95
CA ILE A 422 -19.73 -0.48 6.00
C ILE A 422 -19.77 0.56 7.14
N TRP A 423 -18.61 1.09 7.54
CA TRP A 423 -18.55 2.12 8.56
C TRP A 423 -19.19 3.44 8.11
N GLY A 424 -18.92 3.88 6.89
CA GLY A 424 -19.54 5.06 6.30
C GLY A 424 -21.06 4.94 6.18
N HIS A 425 -21.57 3.73 5.90
CA HIS A 425 -23.00 3.46 5.93
C HIS A 425 -23.62 3.72 7.31
N GLU A 426 -22.94 3.29 8.38
CA GLU A 426 -23.43 3.45 9.75
C GLU A 426 -23.28 4.89 10.28
N ASP A 427 -22.16 5.56 10.01
CA ASP A 427 -21.78 6.79 10.73
C ASP A 427 -21.81 8.08 9.90
N TRP A 428 -21.78 8.01 8.56
CA TRP A 428 -21.61 9.21 7.72
C TRP A 428 -22.93 9.77 7.17
N GLY A 429 -24.05 9.42 7.82
CA GLY A 429 -25.40 9.90 7.44
C GLY A 429 -25.96 9.27 6.15
N TRP A 430 -25.32 8.21 5.65
CA TRP A 430 -25.70 7.60 4.36
C TRP A 430 -27.09 6.98 4.38
N LYS A 431 -27.53 6.37 5.47
CA LYS A 431 -28.86 5.72 5.57
C LYS A 431 -29.99 6.66 5.17
N ASP A 432 -29.95 7.89 5.68
CA ASP A 432 -30.96 8.92 5.38
C ASP A 432 -30.86 9.39 3.92
N GLU A 433 -29.64 9.61 3.41
CA GLU A 433 -29.44 10.04 2.02
C GLU A 433 -29.84 8.96 1.01
N LEU A 434 -29.54 7.70 1.29
CA LEU A 434 -29.85 6.56 0.43
C LEU A 434 -31.36 6.31 0.35
N ASN A 435 -32.11 6.55 1.43
CA ASN A 435 -33.55 6.33 1.50
C ASN A 435 -33.99 4.96 0.94
N GLY A 436 -33.25 3.92 1.31
CA GLY A 436 -33.48 2.53 0.88
C GLY A 436 -32.85 2.14 -0.47
N ALA A 437 -32.11 3.02 -1.12
CA ALA A 437 -31.28 2.66 -2.28
C ALA A 437 -30.14 1.70 -1.89
N THR A 438 -29.68 0.92 -2.86
CA THR A 438 -28.54 0.00 -2.69
C THR A 438 -27.25 0.78 -2.45
N TRP A 439 -26.33 0.21 -1.66
CA TRP A 439 -25.07 0.88 -1.29
C TRP A 439 -23.84 -0.03 -1.34
N GLY A 440 -24.03 -1.29 -1.74
CA GLY A 440 -22.96 -2.27 -1.90
C GLY A 440 -23.04 -3.43 -0.92
N ALA A 441 -23.99 -3.43 0.02
CA ALA A 441 -24.23 -4.55 0.94
C ALA A 441 -24.29 -5.91 0.23
N GLY A 442 -24.93 -5.96 -0.95
CA GLY A 442 -24.98 -7.17 -1.77
C GLY A 442 -23.60 -7.64 -2.25
N TYR A 443 -22.67 -6.73 -2.51
CA TYR A 443 -21.28 -7.08 -2.82
C TYR A 443 -20.58 -7.67 -1.60
N TYR A 444 -20.59 -6.94 -0.49
CA TYR A 444 -19.80 -7.28 0.71
C TYR A 444 -20.28 -8.56 1.40
N TYR A 445 -21.58 -8.82 1.45
CA TYR A 445 -22.15 -9.91 2.25
C TYR A 445 -22.63 -11.11 1.43
N ARG A 446 -22.70 -11.00 0.09
CA ARG A 446 -23.18 -12.08 -0.78
C ARG A 446 -22.28 -12.32 -1.99
N ASP A 447 -22.16 -11.34 -2.89
CA ASP A 447 -21.58 -11.60 -4.21
C ASP A 447 -20.06 -11.87 -4.15
N PHE A 448 -19.28 -11.08 -3.41
CA PHE A 448 -17.84 -11.33 -3.24
C PHE A 448 -17.51 -12.60 -2.45
N PRO A 449 -18.14 -12.89 -1.27
CA PRO A 449 -17.85 -14.15 -0.58
C PRO A 449 -18.24 -15.37 -1.42
N GLU A 450 -19.32 -15.32 -2.19
CA GLU A 450 -19.68 -16.40 -3.14
C GLU A 450 -18.63 -16.57 -4.24
N LEU A 451 -18.13 -15.47 -4.82
CA LEU A 451 -17.07 -15.52 -5.83
C LEU A 451 -15.76 -16.06 -5.26
N VAL A 452 -15.33 -15.60 -4.08
CA VAL A 452 -14.11 -16.09 -3.42
C VAL A 452 -14.25 -17.57 -3.08
N ALA A 453 -15.39 -18.02 -2.54
CA ALA A 453 -15.62 -19.44 -2.26
C ALA A 453 -15.58 -20.32 -3.53
N ALA A 454 -16.04 -19.79 -4.67
CA ALA A 454 -16.05 -20.52 -5.93
C ALA A 454 -14.69 -20.53 -6.65
N LEU A 455 -13.95 -19.42 -6.56
CA LEU A 455 -12.73 -19.20 -7.33
C LEU A 455 -11.46 -19.43 -6.49
N ASP A 456 -11.41 -18.95 -5.25
CA ASP A 456 -10.25 -19.08 -4.38
C ASP A 456 -10.62 -19.50 -2.95
N PRO A 457 -11.09 -20.76 -2.76
CA PRO A 457 -11.43 -21.29 -1.44
C PRO A 457 -10.22 -21.52 -0.54
N THR A 458 -8.99 -21.24 -1.01
CA THR A 458 -7.76 -21.42 -0.22
C THR A 458 -7.44 -20.25 0.69
N ARG A 459 -8.20 -19.15 0.58
CA ARG A 459 -7.99 -17.91 1.35
C ARG A 459 -9.28 -17.48 2.06
N PRO A 460 -9.18 -16.88 3.25
CA PRO A 460 -10.33 -16.27 3.92
C PRO A 460 -10.85 -15.03 3.16
N TYR A 461 -12.09 -14.66 3.49
CA TYR A 461 -12.74 -13.43 3.05
C TYR A 461 -13.20 -12.62 4.27
N HIS A 462 -12.99 -11.31 4.24
CA HIS A 462 -13.48 -10.33 5.22
C HIS A 462 -14.41 -9.32 4.53
N ALA A 463 -15.53 -8.96 5.17
CA ALA A 463 -16.58 -8.17 4.52
C ALA A 463 -16.17 -6.72 4.20
N GLY A 464 -15.26 -6.14 4.98
CA GLY A 464 -14.74 -4.79 4.78
C GLY A 464 -13.83 -4.37 5.93
N SER A 465 -13.03 -3.33 5.71
CA SER A 465 -12.14 -2.76 6.74
C SER A 465 -12.57 -1.31 7.03
N PRO A 466 -13.04 -0.99 8.26
CA PRO A 466 -13.25 -1.89 9.38
C PRO A 466 -14.59 -2.63 9.27
N SER A 467 -14.69 -3.80 9.89
CA SER A 467 -15.97 -4.50 10.12
C SER A 467 -15.92 -5.43 11.33
N SER A 468 -17.11 -5.79 11.83
CA SER A 468 -17.35 -6.75 12.93
C SER A 468 -17.98 -8.05 12.39
N PRO A 469 -17.17 -9.06 11.99
CA PRO A 469 -17.65 -10.27 11.32
C PRO A 469 -18.66 -11.07 12.15
N GLY A 470 -19.66 -11.63 11.47
CA GLY A 470 -20.71 -12.43 12.11
C GLY A 470 -21.77 -11.61 12.87
N HIS A 471 -21.68 -10.28 12.83
CA HIS A 471 -22.64 -9.38 13.46
C HIS A 471 -23.33 -8.46 12.45
N ASP A 472 -24.58 -8.13 12.76
CA ASP A 472 -25.31 -7.07 12.07
C ASP A 472 -24.67 -5.70 12.43
N PRO A 473 -24.23 -4.89 11.45
CA PRO A 473 -23.59 -3.60 11.72
C PRO A 473 -24.50 -2.62 12.48
N GLU A 474 -25.82 -2.78 12.42
CA GLU A 474 -26.75 -1.96 13.20
C GLU A 474 -26.78 -2.33 14.71
N VAL A 475 -26.30 -3.53 15.05
CA VAL A 475 -26.30 -4.07 16.41
C VAL A 475 -24.91 -4.01 17.04
N VAL A 476 -23.87 -4.34 16.27
CA VAL A 476 -22.47 -4.23 16.67
C VAL A 476 -21.79 -3.33 15.65
N HIS A 477 -21.31 -2.20 16.13
CA HIS A 477 -20.66 -1.21 15.29
C HIS A 477 -19.50 -1.84 14.49
N PRO A 478 -19.31 -1.50 13.19
CA PRO A 478 -18.26 -2.10 12.36
C PRO A 478 -16.84 -1.80 12.85
N ASN A 479 -16.67 -0.76 13.69
CA ASN A 479 -15.39 -0.34 14.26
C ASN A 479 -15.24 -0.70 15.77
N ASP A 480 -15.93 -1.76 16.25
CA ASP A 480 -15.92 -2.17 17.66
C ASP A 480 -14.63 -2.90 18.04
N ASP A 481 -14.07 -2.61 19.23
CA ASP A 481 -12.80 -3.19 19.69
C ASP A 481 -12.83 -4.70 19.92
N ARG A 482 -14.02 -5.29 20.07
CA ARG A 482 -14.22 -6.69 20.48
C ARG A 482 -14.22 -7.67 19.31
N TYR A 483 -14.47 -7.19 18.09
CA TYR A 483 -14.70 -8.04 16.91
C TYR A 483 -13.97 -7.47 15.70
N GLY A 484 -13.38 -8.34 14.89
CA GLY A 484 -12.86 -7.93 13.58
C GLY A 484 -11.75 -6.89 13.63
N THR A 485 -11.86 -5.88 12.76
CA THR A 485 -10.86 -4.84 12.55
C THR A 485 -11.32 -3.46 12.99
N ARG A 486 -10.37 -2.62 13.43
CA ARG A 486 -10.58 -1.21 13.79
C ARG A 486 -9.75 -0.27 12.91
N HIS A 487 -10.36 0.81 12.48
CA HIS A 487 -9.69 2.02 12.01
C HIS A 487 -9.70 3.07 13.12
N GLU A 488 -8.52 3.51 13.55
CA GLU A 488 -8.39 4.56 14.54
C GLU A 488 -8.05 5.89 13.87
N TRP A 489 -9.08 6.71 13.68
CA TRP A 489 -8.97 8.02 13.06
C TRP A 489 -9.26 9.19 14.00
N GLU A 490 -9.66 8.96 15.25
CA GLU A 490 -9.84 10.06 16.20
C GLU A 490 -8.51 10.69 16.56
N VAL A 491 -7.45 9.89 16.67
CA VAL A 491 -6.07 10.35 16.91
C VAL A 491 -5.62 11.40 15.90
N TRP A 492 -5.76 11.17 14.60
CA TRP A 492 -5.37 12.20 13.62
C TRP A 492 -6.38 13.36 13.57
N ASN A 493 -7.68 13.05 13.59
CA ASN A 493 -8.68 14.06 13.24
C ASN A 493 -9.03 15.00 14.40
N ARG A 494 -8.96 14.53 15.66
CA ARG A 494 -9.56 15.25 16.80
C ARG A 494 -8.78 15.14 18.11
N GLN A 495 -8.00 14.09 18.33
CA GLN A 495 -7.38 13.75 19.62
C GLN A 495 -5.86 13.80 19.55
N ASP A 496 -5.23 13.61 20.69
CA ASP A 496 -3.79 13.40 20.78
C ASP A 496 -3.40 11.93 20.49
N TYR A 497 -2.16 11.65 20.09
CA TYR A 497 -1.71 10.27 19.85
C TYR A 497 -1.73 9.39 21.11
N THR A 498 -1.70 9.97 22.31
CA THR A 498 -1.89 9.20 23.56
C THR A 498 -3.30 8.64 23.72
N HIS A 499 -4.27 9.09 22.91
CA HIS A 499 -5.62 8.53 22.88
C HIS A 499 -5.64 7.03 22.55
N HIS A 500 -4.57 6.51 21.91
CA HIS A 500 -4.40 5.06 21.70
C HIS A 500 -4.57 4.21 22.96
N ASP A 501 -4.23 4.73 24.15
CA ASP A 501 -4.36 3.98 25.41
C ASP A 501 -5.83 3.69 25.80
N ARG A 502 -6.82 4.31 25.14
CA ARG A 502 -8.25 4.17 25.49
C ARG A 502 -8.91 2.92 24.95
N PHE A 503 -8.30 2.25 23.98
CA PHE A 503 -8.86 1.08 23.32
C PHE A 503 -7.79 0.00 23.15
N VAL A 504 -8.25 -1.25 23.09
CA VAL A 504 -7.40 -2.43 22.83
C VAL A 504 -8.16 -3.31 21.84
N PRO A 505 -8.02 -3.05 20.53
CA PRO A 505 -8.81 -3.74 19.51
C PRO A 505 -8.26 -5.14 19.27
N ARG A 506 -9.04 -6.01 18.62
CA ARG A 506 -8.54 -7.31 18.15
C ARG A 506 -7.45 -7.14 17.09
N PHE A 507 -7.65 -6.17 16.21
CA PHE A 507 -6.76 -5.85 15.11
C PHE A 507 -6.99 -4.40 14.69
N CYS A 508 -5.94 -3.60 14.52
CA CYS A 508 -6.06 -2.24 14.01
C CYS A 508 -5.55 -2.19 12.56
N SER A 509 -6.44 -2.04 11.59
CA SER A 509 -6.12 -2.10 10.15
C SER A 509 -5.88 -0.74 9.49
N GLU A 510 -6.20 0.37 10.18
CA GLU A 510 -5.75 1.71 9.82
C GLU A 510 -5.57 2.57 11.08
N PHE A 511 -4.49 3.35 11.08
CA PHE A 511 -4.23 4.48 11.97
C PHE A 511 -3.00 5.21 11.42
N GLY A 512 -2.88 6.51 11.65
CA GLY A 512 -1.74 7.26 11.13
C GLY A 512 -1.65 8.68 11.67
N TRP A 513 -0.52 9.32 11.38
CA TRP A 513 -0.30 10.74 11.63
C TRP A 513 0.37 11.38 10.40
N GLN A 514 -0.05 12.58 9.96
CA GLN A 514 0.61 13.21 8.81
C GLN A 514 1.92 13.91 9.19
N ALA A 515 2.83 14.03 8.23
CA ALA A 515 3.85 15.07 8.21
C ALA A 515 4.23 15.43 6.76
N PRO A 516 4.80 16.63 6.54
CA PRO A 516 5.36 16.99 5.24
C PRO A 516 6.43 15.99 4.78
N PRO A 517 6.68 15.89 3.46
CA PRO A 517 7.68 14.98 2.92
C PRO A 517 9.10 15.45 3.27
N ALA A 518 10.13 14.72 2.84
CA ALA A 518 11.51 15.14 3.03
C ALA A 518 11.74 16.57 2.48
N TRP A 519 12.71 17.30 3.05
CA TRP A 519 12.95 18.69 2.67
C TRP A 519 13.33 18.81 1.19
N SER A 520 14.17 17.91 0.71
CA SER A 520 14.54 17.77 -0.71
C SER A 520 13.32 17.56 -1.61
N THR A 521 12.33 16.77 -1.18
CA THR A 521 11.07 16.56 -1.91
C THR A 521 10.26 17.86 -2.01
N LEU A 522 10.17 18.63 -0.93
CA LEU A 522 9.54 19.96 -0.97
C LEU A 522 10.28 20.92 -1.90
N ALA A 523 11.61 20.98 -1.81
CA ALA A 523 12.43 21.89 -2.60
C ALA A 523 12.47 21.53 -4.10
N GLU A 524 12.19 20.28 -4.45
CA GLU A 524 12.03 19.84 -5.85
C GLU A 524 10.64 20.19 -6.40
N ALA A 525 9.60 20.14 -5.57
CA ALA A 525 8.23 20.39 -5.97
C ALA A 525 7.82 21.87 -5.89
N LEU A 526 8.46 22.68 -5.04
CA LEU A 526 8.03 24.05 -4.74
C LEU A 526 9.13 25.07 -5.04
N ASP A 527 8.73 26.27 -5.45
CA ASP A 527 9.66 27.40 -5.53
C ASP A 527 10.15 27.81 -4.12
N PRO A 528 11.38 28.33 -3.98
CA PRO A 528 11.91 28.73 -2.67
C PRO A 528 11.05 29.76 -1.92
N ALA A 529 10.29 30.58 -2.64
CA ALA A 529 9.37 31.56 -2.06
C ALA A 529 8.10 30.91 -1.46
N ASP A 530 7.79 29.68 -1.85
CA ASP A 530 6.61 28.93 -1.41
C ASP A 530 6.91 27.94 -0.27
N LEU A 531 8.16 27.88 0.21
CA LEU A 531 8.59 27.08 1.37
C LEU A 531 8.14 27.72 2.70
N HIS A 532 6.82 27.88 2.86
CA HIS A 532 6.15 28.27 4.10
C HIS A 532 4.71 27.75 4.12
N LYS A 533 4.13 27.59 5.31
CA LYS A 533 2.89 26.82 5.53
C LYS A 533 1.61 27.46 4.97
N GLU A 534 1.64 28.75 4.65
CA GLU A 534 0.52 29.52 4.09
C GLU A 534 0.58 29.69 2.57
N SER A 535 1.62 29.19 1.89
CA SER A 535 1.73 29.36 0.44
C SER A 535 0.65 28.54 -0.27
N ALA A 536 0.12 29.08 -1.37
CA ALA A 536 -0.90 28.38 -2.15
C ALA A 536 -0.39 27.07 -2.74
N ALA A 537 0.89 27.04 -3.15
CA ALA A 537 1.53 25.84 -3.66
C ALA A 537 1.68 24.78 -2.56
N PHE A 538 2.21 25.13 -1.38
CA PHE A 538 2.31 24.19 -0.26
C PHE A 538 0.93 23.65 0.15
N LEU A 539 -0.08 24.51 0.22
CA LEU A 539 -1.45 24.12 0.59
C LEU A 539 -2.14 23.25 -0.47
N LEU A 540 -1.79 23.37 -1.76
CA LEU A 540 -2.27 22.45 -2.79
C LEU A 540 -1.75 21.02 -2.54
N HIS A 541 -0.52 20.90 -2.02
CA HIS A 541 0.13 19.67 -1.61
C HIS A 541 -0.22 19.25 -0.16
N GLN A 542 -1.27 19.84 0.43
CA GLN A 542 -1.91 19.39 1.67
C GLN A 542 -3.38 19.12 1.37
N LYS A 543 -3.72 17.84 1.16
CA LYS A 543 -5.04 17.42 0.67
C LYS A 543 -6.03 17.08 1.78
N ALA A 544 -5.58 16.87 3.00
CA ALA A 544 -6.46 16.61 4.12
C ALA A 544 -7.17 17.89 4.56
N GLU A 545 -8.47 17.78 4.83
CA GLU A 545 -9.26 18.88 5.39
C GLU A 545 -8.61 19.36 6.70
N ASP A 546 -8.36 20.68 6.78
CA ASP A 546 -7.68 21.34 7.89
C ASP A 546 -6.33 20.70 8.26
N GLY A 547 -5.60 20.14 7.29
CA GLY A 547 -4.39 19.35 7.56
C GLY A 547 -3.31 20.12 8.34
N ASN A 548 -2.96 21.34 7.94
CA ASN A 548 -2.00 22.16 8.69
C ASN A 548 -2.50 22.56 10.08
N GLY A 549 -3.81 22.82 10.23
CA GLY A 549 -4.41 23.10 11.53
C GLY A 549 -4.37 21.90 12.46
N LYS A 550 -4.58 20.68 11.94
CA LYS A 550 -4.43 19.42 12.68
C LYS A 550 -2.98 19.19 13.11
N LEU A 551 -2.00 19.46 12.24
CA LEU A 551 -0.58 19.40 12.58
C LEU A 551 -0.22 20.35 13.73
N ASP A 552 -0.63 21.62 13.65
CA ASP A 552 -0.34 22.63 14.68
C ASP A 552 -0.98 22.24 16.03
N ARG A 553 -2.23 21.77 16.03
CA ARG A 553 -2.92 21.34 17.26
C ARG A 553 -2.28 20.11 17.89
N GLY A 554 -1.89 19.13 17.08
CA GLY A 554 -1.22 17.92 17.56
C GLY A 554 0.15 18.21 18.14
N LEU A 555 0.95 19.04 17.47
CA LEU A 555 2.23 19.51 18.01
C LEU A 555 2.06 20.19 19.36
N ALA A 556 1.03 21.04 19.47
CA ALA A 556 0.72 21.76 20.68
C ALA A 556 0.25 20.89 21.85
N HIS A 557 0.28 19.54 21.76
CA HIS A 557 0.17 18.61 22.90
C HIS A 557 1.52 18.23 23.51
N HIS A 558 2.60 18.27 22.74
CA HIS A 558 3.91 17.77 23.18
C HIS A 558 5.02 18.82 23.12
N MET A 559 5.00 19.66 22.09
CA MET A 559 6.07 20.61 21.77
C MET A 559 5.49 22.02 21.59
N ARG A 560 6.37 23.03 21.51
CA ARG A 560 5.98 24.35 21.02
C ARG A 560 5.79 24.27 19.51
N VAL A 561 4.79 24.98 18.97
CA VAL A 561 4.61 25.11 17.53
C VAL A 561 5.61 26.15 17.02
N PRO A 562 6.61 25.78 16.21
CA PRO A 562 7.62 26.73 15.74
C PRO A 562 7.01 27.73 14.76
N GLU A 563 7.52 28.98 14.79
CA GLU A 563 7.18 29.99 13.79
C GLU A 563 8.01 29.83 12.50
N ASP A 564 9.28 29.41 12.64
CA ASP A 564 10.15 29.13 11.49
C ASP A 564 9.71 27.84 10.78
N PHE A 565 9.64 27.89 9.45
CA PHE A 565 9.14 26.78 8.65
C PHE A 565 10.05 25.55 8.70
N ALA A 566 11.37 25.73 8.79
CA ALA A 566 12.31 24.60 8.83
C ALA A 566 12.23 23.86 10.17
N ASP A 567 12.03 24.59 11.27
CA ASP A 567 11.79 24.02 12.59
C ASP A 567 10.40 23.39 12.69
N TRP A 568 9.37 24.02 12.11
CA TRP A 568 8.02 23.44 12.02
C TRP A 568 8.00 22.14 11.21
N HIS A 569 8.71 22.12 10.07
CA HIS A 569 8.92 20.92 9.25
C HIS A 569 9.55 19.78 10.05
N TRP A 570 10.62 20.07 10.80
CA TRP A 570 11.26 19.08 11.67
C TRP A 570 10.31 18.63 12.79
N ALA A 571 9.67 19.55 13.49
CA ALA A 571 8.77 19.25 14.60
C ALA A 571 7.60 18.35 14.17
N THR A 572 6.95 18.66 13.04
CA THR A 572 5.85 17.84 12.50
C THR A 572 6.30 16.42 12.14
N GLN A 573 7.46 16.25 11.49
CA GLN A 573 8.02 14.93 11.20
C GLN A 573 8.40 14.15 12.46
N LEU A 574 8.95 14.83 13.47
CA LEU A 574 9.25 14.23 14.77
C LEU A 574 7.96 13.78 15.49
N ASN A 575 6.90 14.59 15.43
CA ASN A 575 5.61 14.25 16.02
C ASN A 575 4.97 13.04 15.32
N GLN A 576 5.02 12.98 13.99
CA GLN A 576 4.61 11.80 13.24
C GLN A 576 5.38 10.56 13.71
N ALA A 577 6.71 10.65 13.79
CA ALA A 577 7.55 9.53 14.21
C ALA A 577 7.19 9.01 15.62
N ARG A 578 6.93 9.92 16.56
CA ARG A 578 6.51 9.58 17.92
C ARG A 578 5.10 9.00 17.97
N ALA A 579 4.14 9.60 17.26
CA ALA A 579 2.77 9.10 17.17
C ALA A 579 2.74 7.67 16.61
N THR A 580 3.50 7.41 15.54
CA THR A 580 3.66 6.09 14.94
C THR A 580 4.23 5.07 15.93
N ALA A 581 5.35 5.39 16.59
CA ALA A 581 5.94 4.49 17.59
C ALA A 581 4.99 4.24 18.77
N TYR A 582 4.33 5.28 19.26
CA TYR A 582 3.39 5.20 20.38
C TYR A 582 2.26 4.21 20.09
N ALA A 583 1.62 4.36 18.93
CA ALA A 583 0.52 3.51 18.51
C ALA A 583 0.96 2.04 18.35
N VAL A 584 2.08 1.81 17.65
CA VAL A 584 2.59 0.45 17.41
C VAL A 584 3.00 -0.24 18.70
N GLU A 585 3.75 0.42 19.56
CA GLU A 585 4.17 -0.14 20.85
C GLU A 585 2.96 -0.48 21.72
N HIS A 586 1.88 0.32 21.66
CA HIS A 586 0.63 0.07 22.37
C HIS A 586 0.03 -1.24 21.90
N LEU A 587 -0.25 -1.34 20.59
CA LEU A 587 -0.93 -2.46 19.97
C LEU A 587 -0.14 -3.76 20.17
N ARG A 588 1.19 -3.73 19.97
CA ARG A 588 2.07 -4.89 20.20
C ARG A 588 2.11 -5.32 21.67
N SER A 589 2.07 -4.38 22.62
CA SER A 589 2.10 -4.70 24.05
C SER A 589 0.85 -5.45 24.56
N HIS A 590 -0.21 -5.49 23.74
CA HIS A 590 -1.47 -6.15 24.07
C HIS A 590 -1.67 -7.51 23.40
N ALA A 591 -0.65 -8.07 22.73
CA ALA A 591 -0.72 -9.45 22.26
C ALA A 591 -0.92 -10.44 23.44
N PRO A 592 -1.74 -11.51 23.28
CA PRO A 592 -2.41 -11.93 22.06
C PRO A 592 -3.84 -11.39 21.88
N ARG A 593 -4.29 -10.40 22.66
CA ARG A 593 -5.61 -9.79 22.45
C ARG A 593 -5.64 -9.02 21.13
N THR A 594 -4.64 -8.15 20.95
CA THR A 594 -4.38 -7.46 19.68
C THR A 594 -3.38 -8.29 18.87
N MET A 595 -3.70 -8.62 17.62
CA MET A 595 -2.85 -9.46 16.76
C MET A 595 -2.44 -8.79 15.44
N GLY A 596 -2.67 -7.48 15.32
CA GLY A 596 -2.12 -6.72 14.21
C GLY A 596 -2.25 -5.21 14.32
N SER A 597 -1.31 -4.55 13.66
CA SER A 597 -1.25 -3.10 13.48
C SER A 597 -0.89 -2.81 12.02
N ILE A 598 -1.76 -2.16 11.27
CA ILE A 598 -1.49 -1.69 9.91
C ILE A 598 -1.54 -0.17 9.88
N ILE A 599 -0.39 0.45 9.60
CA ILE A 599 -0.27 1.91 9.55
C ILE A 599 -0.82 2.43 8.22
N TRP A 600 -1.60 3.50 8.29
CA TRP A 600 -1.84 4.38 7.15
C TRP A 600 -0.74 5.45 7.15
N GLN A 601 0.20 5.46 6.22
CA GLN A 601 0.40 4.55 5.08
C GLN A 601 1.90 4.32 4.80
N LEU A 602 2.27 3.40 3.91
CA LEU A 602 3.69 3.21 3.52
C LEU A 602 4.20 4.38 2.66
N ASN A 603 3.56 4.58 1.51
CA ASN A 603 4.06 5.34 0.37
C ASN A 603 3.16 6.51 -0.01
N ASP A 604 3.65 7.39 -0.88
CA ASP A 604 2.93 8.51 -1.49
C ASP A 604 3.00 8.37 -3.01
N CYS A 605 1.95 8.80 -3.73
CA CYS A 605 1.90 8.75 -5.20
C CYS A 605 2.45 10.00 -5.90
N TRP A 606 2.83 11.02 -5.13
CA TRP A 606 3.33 12.33 -5.57
C TRP A 606 3.94 13.10 -4.37
N PRO A 607 4.64 14.24 -4.55
CA PRO A 607 5.15 15.05 -3.44
C PRO A 607 3.97 15.61 -2.61
N VAL A 608 3.82 15.26 -1.33
CA VAL A 608 2.63 15.69 -0.56
C VAL A 608 2.86 15.63 0.95
N THR A 609 2.14 16.44 1.70
CA THR A 609 1.97 16.26 3.16
C THR A 609 0.93 15.18 3.41
N SER A 610 1.37 14.04 3.93
CA SER A 610 0.52 12.85 4.12
C SER A 610 0.98 12.01 5.31
N TRP A 611 0.30 10.90 5.52
CA TRP A 611 0.62 9.90 6.54
C TRP A 611 1.73 8.93 6.15
N ALA A 612 2.33 9.06 4.96
CA ALA A 612 3.28 8.08 4.46
C ALA A 612 4.57 8.04 5.29
N MET A 613 5.14 6.85 5.45
CA MET A 613 6.48 6.64 6.04
C MET A 613 7.60 6.93 5.04
N VAL A 614 7.32 6.78 3.75
CA VAL A 614 8.19 7.08 2.62
C VAL A 614 7.46 8.06 1.71
N ASP A 615 8.08 9.17 1.35
CA ASP A 615 7.45 10.18 0.50
C ASP A 615 7.42 9.81 -0.99
N GLY A 616 6.76 10.66 -1.79
CA GLY A 616 6.52 10.40 -3.23
C GLY A 616 7.78 10.44 -4.11
N ALA A 617 8.94 10.75 -3.55
CA ALA A 617 10.24 10.60 -4.21
C ALA A 617 11.00 9.35 -3.73
N GLY A 618 10.36 8.48 -2.95
CA GLY A 618 10.95 7.28 -2.38
C GLY A 618 11.85 7.54 -1.17
N ARG A 619 11.83 8.74 -0.57
CA ARG A 619 12.70 9.10 0.55
C ARG A 619 12.08 8.73 1.89
N ARG A 620 12.86 8.08 2.76
CA ARG A 620 12.42 7.67 4.11
C ARG A 620 12.23 8.90 5.00
N LYS A 621 11.02 9.10 5.52
CA LYS A 621 10.74 10.12 6.56
C LYS A 621 11.26 9.62 7.93
N PRO A 622 11.44 10.51 8.93
CA PRO A 622 11.81 10.08 10.29
C PRO A 622 10.88 9.02 10.89
N ALA A 623 9.59 9.06 10.54
CA ALA A 623 8.62 8.07 10.96
C ALA A 623 8.95 6.64 10.50
N TRP A 624 9.63 6.46 9.36
CA TRP A 624 10.10 5.15 8.91
C TRP A 624 11.12 4.53 9.88
N TYR A 625 12.01 5.34 10.47
CA TYR A 625 13.02 4.86 11.40
C TYR A 625 12.43 4.55 12.78
N ALA A 626 11.48 5.38 13.24
CA ALA A 626 10.69 5.08 14.42
C ALA A 626 9.90 3.78 14.24
N LEU A 627 9.27 3.60 13.07
CA LEU A 627 8.56 2.39 12.72
C LEU A 627 9.47 1.17 12.71
N ARG A 628 10.63 1.24 12.05
CA ARG A 628 11.63 0.16 12.00
C ARG A 628 11.97 -0.37 13.39
N ARG A 629 12.10 0.52 14.38
CA ARG A 629 12.34 0.15 15.78
C ARG A 629 11.11 -0.40 16.45
N ALA A 630 9.96 0.23 16.25
CA ALA A 630 8.69 -0.19 16.84
C ALA A 630 8.21 -1.55 16.28
N TYR A 631 8.66 -1.95 15.09
CA TYR A 631 8.44 -3.26 14.45
C TYR A 631 9.62 -4.23 14.63
N ALA A 632 10.66 -3.87 15.38
CA ALA A 632 11.80 -4.75 15.58
C ALA A 632 11.36 -6.11 16.18
N PRO A 633 12.00 -7.24 15.79
CA PRO A 633 11.65 -8.57 16.29
C PRO A 633 11.70 -8.70 17.82
N ARG A 634 12.49 -7.85 18.49
CA ARG A 634 12.47 -7.66 19.94
C ARG A 634 12.29 -6.18 20.24
N LEU A 635 11.30 -5.88 21.06
CA LEU A 635 10.99 -4.52 21.48
C LEU A 635 11.12 -4.41 23.00
N LEU A 636 11.77 -3.33 23.43
CA LEU A 636 11.85 -2.87 24.81
C LEU A 636 11.15 -1.50 24.85
N ALA A 637 10.12 -1.35 25.68
CA ALA A 637 9.40 -0.09 25.81
C ALA A 637 9.07 0.21 27.29
N LEU A 638 8.96 1.50 27.62
CA LEU A 638 8.45 1.97 28.90
C LEU A 638 7.09 2.63 28.64
N ARG A 639 6.03 2.05 29.21
CA ARG A 639 4.64 2.47 28.95
C ARG A 639 3.94 2.81 30.25
N LEU A 640 2.94 3.67 30.19
CA LEU A 640 2.06 3.90 31.33
C LEU A 640 0.97 2.82 31.38
N ARG A 641 0.76 2.25 32.56
CA ARG A 641 -0.41 1.44 32.92
C ARG A 641 -0.95 1.99 34.23
N ASP A 642 -2.23 2.37 34.25
CA ASP A 642 -2.86 3.01 35.41
C ASP A 642 -2.08 4.22 35.96
N GLY A 643 -1.45 4.98 35.06
CA GLY A 643 -0.66 6.17 35.39
C GLY A 643 0.74 5.91 35.94
N VAL A 644 1.21 4.65 36.00
CA VAL A 644 2.57 4.31 36.42
C VAL A 644 3.40 3.70 35.28
N PRO A 645 4.72 3.98 35.19
CA PRO A 645 5.58 3.36 34.19
C PRO A 645 5.79 1.87 34.46
N VAL A 646 5.58 1.05 33.43
CA VAL A 646 5.87 -0.39 33.40
C VAL A 646 6.86 -0.69 32.29
N LEU A 647 7.64 -1.76 32.48
CA LEU A 647 8.52 -2.31 31.46
C LEU A 647 7.74 -3.27 30.57
N VAL A 648 7.67 -2.98 29.28
CA VAL A 648 7.12 -3.86 28.25
C VAL A 648 8.26 -4.50 27.47
N THR A 649 8.19 -5.81 27.30
CA THR A 649 9.10 -6.57 26.46
C THR A 649 8.29 -7.45 25.50
N VAL A 650 8.53 -7.30 24.21
CA VAL A 650 7.89 -8.08 23.14
C VAL A 650 8.97 -8.90 22.44
N ASN A 651 8.71 -10.20 22.27
CA ASN A 651 9.58 -11.10 21.53
C ASN A 651 8.79 -11.77 20.42
N ASP A 652 8.97 -11.29 19.19
CA ASP A 652 8.39 -11.87 17.99
C ASP A 652 9.33 -12.88 17.33
N THR A 653 10.36 -13.37 18.01
CA THR A 653 11.23 -14.44 17.47
C THR A 653 10.73 -15.83 17.90
N ASP A 654 11.20 -16.88 17.23
CA ASP A 654 10.90 -18.27 17.60
C ASP A 654 11.77 -18.81 18.74
N GLU A 655 12.73 -18.00 19.21
CA GLU A 655 13.61 -18.33 20.32
C GLU A 655 13.22 -17.53 21.58
N PRO A 656 13.33 -18.11 22.78
CA PRO A 656 13.18 -17.34 24.01
C PRO A 656 14.21 -16.21 24.10
N TRP A 657 13.83 -15.12 24.77
CA TRP A 657 14.69 -13.98 25.03
C TRP A 657 14.92 -13.83 26.53
N ASP A 658 16.12 -14.20 26.97
CA ASP A 658 16.62 -13.97 28.33
C ASP A 658 17.64 -12.83 28.31
N SER A 659 17.41 -11.78 29.09
CA SER A 659 18.33 -10.64 29.18
C SER A 659 18.23 -9.93 30.52
N PRO A 660 19.35 -9.47 31.10
CA PRO A 660 19.28 -8.44 32.12
C PRO A 660 18.81 -7.13 31.46
N VAL A 661 17.92 -6.43 32.15
CA VAL A 661 17.47 -5.08 31.80
C VAL A 661 17.94 -4.14 32.91
N ARG A 662 18.78 -3.18 32.55
CA ARG A 662 19.27 -2.17 33.48
C ARG A 662 18.37 -0.95 33.41
N LEU A 663 17.70 -0.65 34.52
CA LEU A 663 16.85 0.53 34.70
C LEU A 663 17.60 1.61 35.47
N ARG A 664 17.50 2.85 35.01
CA ARG A 664 18.14 4.01 35.64
C ARG A 664 17.24 5.22 35.55
N ARG A 665 16.91 5.82 36.69
CA ARG A 665 16.37 7.19 36.74
C ARG A 665 17.54 8.14 36.97
N THR A 666 17.73 9.08 36.05
CA THR A 666 18.88 10.00 36.06
C THR A 666 18.42 11.43 35.84
N THR A 667 19.16 12.40 36.37
CA THR A 667 19.01 13.80 35.95
C THR A 667 19.49 13.96 34.50
N PHE A 668 19.04 14.99 33.77
CA PHE A 668 19.58 15.31 32.44
C PHE A 668 21.09 15.63 32.44
N GLY A 669 21.66 16.01 33.58
CA GLY A 669 23.11 16.18 33.77
C GLY A 669 23.88 14.88 34.07
N GLY A 670 23.21 13.72 34.13
CA GLY A 670 23.83 12.40 34.23
C GLY A 670 23.96 11.83 35.64
N THR A 671 23.51 12.54 36.68
CA THR A 671 23.48 12.02 38.04
C THR A 671 22.43 10.92 38.16
N CYS A 672 22.86 9.70 38.52
CA CYS A 672 21.95 8.57 38.76
C CYS A 672 21.25 8.74 40.12
N LEU A 673 19.91 8.78 40.09
CA LEU A 673 19.06 8.99 41.27
C LEU A 673 18.50 7.67 41.81
N ALA A 674 18.18 6.74 40.91
CA ALA A 674 17.76 5.38 41.24
C ALA A 674 18.19 4.42 40.13
N SER A 675 18.42 3.16 40.48
CA SER A 675 18.71 2.12 39.49
C SER A 675 18.24 0.75 39.97
N ALA A 676 17.84 -0.10 39.02
CA ALA A 676 17.53 -1.50 39.27
C ALA A 676 18.06 -2.36 38.12
N GLU A 677 18.21 -3.65 38.38
CA GLU A 677 18.45 -4.65 37.34
C GLU A 677 17.32 -5.67 37.43
N LEU A 678 16.61 -5.87 36.31
CA LEU A 678 15.55 -6.85 36.19
C LEU A 678 16.00 -7.92 35.22
N GLN A 679 15.91 -9.20 35.62
CA GLN A 679 16.11 -10.29 34.68
C GLN A 679 14.79 -10.54 33.96
N VAL A 680 14.78 -10.35 32.64
CA VAL A 680 13.61 -10.68 31.81
C VAL A 680 13.81 -12.02 31.13
N SER A 681 12.74 -12.82 31.10
CA SER A 681 12.63 -14.07 30.36
C SER A 681 11.32 -14.04 29.59
N VAL A 682 11.42 -13.78 28.28
CA VAL A 682 10.29 -13.60 27.38
C VAL A 682 10.23 -14.79 26.43
N PRO A 683 9.23 -15.68 26.55
CA PRO A 683 9.08 -16.79 25.61
C PRO A 683 9.02 -16.33 24.15
N ALA A 684 9.28 -17.26 23.23
CA ALA A 684 9.06 -17.05 21.80
C ALA A 684 7.63 -16.56 21.52
N ARG A 685 7.49 -15.61 20.59
CA ARG A 685 6.22 -15.01 20.15
C ARG A 685 5.31 -14.59 21.32
N SER A 686 5.84 -13.83 22.27
CA SER A 686 5.09 -13.43 23.47
C SER A 686 5.47 -12.06 24.02
N VAL A 687 4.60 -11.54 24.89
CA VAL A 687 4.77 -10.26 25.59
C VAL A 687 4.92 -10.51 27.10
N ARG A 688 5.73 -9.68 27.75
CA ARG A 688 5.83 -9.57 29.20
C ARG A 688 5.75 -8.11 29.62
N ILE A 689 4.91 -7.85 30.61
CA ILE A 689 4.78 -6.57 31.30
C ILE A 689 5.30 -6.77 32.72
N GLN A 690 6.18 -5.88 33.18
CA GLN A 690 6.76 -5.93 34.52
C GLN A 690 6.60 -4.58 35.20
N ASP A 691 6.05 -4.60 36.41
CA ASP A 691 5.95 -3.42 37.24
C ASP A 691 7.34 -2.96 37.70
N LEU A 692 7.52 -1.65 37.74
CA LEU A 692 8.73 -1.04 38.25
C LEU A 692 8.58 -0.73 39.74
N THR A 693 9.69 -0.65 40.47
CA THR A 693 9.66 -0.22 41.86
C THR A 693 9.47 1.30 41.94
N PRO A 694 8.75 1.83 42.96
CA PRO A 694 8.48 3.26 43.10
C PRO A 694 9.70 4.18 43.02
N GLU A 695 10.86 3.72 43.46
CA GLU A 695 12.10 4.51 43.43
C GLU A 695 12.51 4.90 42.00
N LEU A 696 12.12 4.10 41.00
CA LEU A 696 12.42 4.36 39.58
C LEU A 696 11.53 5.45 38.96
N TYR A 697 10.39 5.78 39.55
CA TYR A 697 9.46 6.79 39.01
C TYR A 697 9.00 7.85 40.03
N ALA A 698 9.47 7.79 41.27
CA ALA A 698 9.31 8.85 42.27
C ALA A 698 10.27 10.03 41.98
N VAL A 699 9.88 10.90 41.06
CA VAL A 699 10.69 12.05 40.64
C VAL A 699 10.74 13.17 41.67
N THR A 700 11.88 13.85 41.74
CA THR A 700 12.02 15.11 42.50
C THR A 700 11.82 16.34 41.61
N SER A 701 12.11 16.21 40.32
CA SER A 701 11.84 17.20 39.28
C SER A 701 11.42 16.50 37.99
N ALA A 702 10.14 16.62 37.62
CA ALA A 702 9.64 16.08 36.35
C ALA A 702 10.33 16.71 35.13
N ALA A 703 10.76 17.97 35.24
CA ALA A 703 11.38 18.73 34.16
C ALA A 703 12.84 18.34 33.86
N GLY A 704 13.54 17.65 34.77
CA GLY A 704 14.99 17.45 34.67
C GLY A 704 15.45 16.01 34.89
N GLU A 705 14.53 15.06 34.91
CA GLU A 705 14.79 13.64 35.15
C GLU A 705 14.28 12.78 34.00
N VAL A 706 14.95 11.67 33.74
CA VAL A 706 14.61 10.68 32.72
C VAL A 706 14.77 9.27 33.29
N LEU A 707 13.83 8.39 32.98
CA LEU A 707 13.95 6.96 33.21
C LEU A 707 14.39 6.26 31.92
N VAL A 708 15.45 5.45 32.01
CA VAL A 708 16.00 4.69 30.89
C VAL A 708 16.05 3.21 31.25
N ALA A 709 15.67 2.35 30.32
CA ALA A 709 15.84 0.91 30.39
C ALA A 709 16.74 0.44 29.24
N ASP A 710 17.79 -0.32 29.53
CA ASP A 710 18.71 -0.86 28.53
C ASP A 710 18.77 -2.39 28.58
N ALA A 711 18.71 -3.03 27.42
CA ALA A 711 18.85 -4.48 27.24
C ALA A 711 19.71 -4.78 26.01
N GLY A 712 21.00 -5.06 26.22
CA GLY A 712 21.95 -5.17 25.11
C GLY A 712 22.05 -3.86 24.32
N THR A 713 21.62 -3.88 23.06
CA THR A 713 21.57 -2.69 22.18
C THR A 713 20.21 -1.98 22.20
N LEU A 714 19.19 -2.55 22.87
CA LEU A 714 17.87 -1.95 22.96
C LEU A 714 17.82 -0.94 24.09
N ARG A 715 17.12 0.17 23.87
CA ARG A 715 16.87 1.21 24.87
C ARG A 715 15.43 1.67 24.79
N ALA A 716 14.82 1.83 25.96
CA ALA A 716 13.56 2.55 26.14
C ALA A 716 13.76 3.74 27.06
N VAL A 717 13.01 4.81 26.81
CA VAL A 717 13.07 6.07 27.56
C VAL A 717 11.68 6.48 27.98
N HIS A 718 11.56 6.97 29.21
CA HIS A 718 10.34 7.58 29.72
C HIS A 718 10.67 8.94 30.34
N LEU A 719 9.94 9.96 29.89
CA LEU A 719 9.97 11.33 30.39
C LEU A 719 8.78 11.56 31.31
N PHE A 720 8.95 12.45 32.28
CA PHE A 720 7.96 12.69 33.34
C PHE A 720 7.14 13.98 33.14
N ALA A 721 7.37 14.70 32.05
CA ALA A 721 6.59 15.82 31.56
C ALA A 721 6.73 15.90 30.03
N GLU A 722 5.86 16.68 29.39
CA GLU A 722 5.91 16.93 27.95
C GLU A 722 7.13 17.79 27.58
N ASP A 723 7.67 17.62 26.37
CA ASP A 723 8.91 18.27 25.94
C ASP A 723 8.93 19.78 26.17
N ARG A 724 7.82 20.46 25.91
CA ARG A 724 7.69 21.91 26.11
C ARG A 724 7.95 22.37 27.56
N ASP A 725 7.78 21.47 28.52
CA ASP A 725 7.90 21.69 29.97
C ASP A 725 9.22 21.13 30.54
N LEU A 726 10.01 20.44 29.71
CA LEU A 726 11.31 19.88 30.10
C LEU A 726 12.42 20.94 30.04
N ALA A 727 13.33 20.87 30.99
CA ALA A 727 14.50 21.73 31.09
C ALA A 727 15.65 21.19 30.22
N TYR A 728 15.39 21.02 28.93
CA TYR A 728 16.41 20.60 27.97
C TYR A 728 17.51 21.65 27.84
N ASP A 729 18.73 21.15 27.65
CA ASP A 729 19.85 21.96 27.17
C ASP A 729 19.81 21.95 25.63
N PRO A 730 19.56 23.10 24.98
CA PRO A 730 19.50 23.17 23.51
C PRO A 730 20.86 22.88 22.86
N ASP A 731 21.94 23.05 23.62
CA ASP A 731 23.32 22.77 23.22
C ASP A 731 23.80 21.41 23.78
N ALA A 732 22.90 20.43 23.90
CA ALA A 732 23.24 19.12 24.46
C ALA A 732 24.28 18.32 23.68
N LEU A 733 24.59 18.68 22.43
CA LEU A 733 25.34 17.82 21.51
C LEU A 733 26.67 18.45 21.03
N THR A 734 27.63 17.59 20.76
CA THR A 734 28.89 17.87 20.05
C THR A 734 29.06 16.87 18.91
N THR A 735 29.76 17.25 17.85
CA THR A 735 29.87 16.43 16.64
C THR A 735 31.30 16.34 16.14
N GLU A 736 31.69 15.15 15.71
CA GLU A 736 32.92 14.90 14.94
C GLU A 736 32.54 14.25 13.61
N VAL A 737 33.07 14.78 12.51
CA VAL A 737 32.71 14.35 11.15
C VAL A 737 33.95 13.82 10.43
N THR A 738 33.86 12.57 9.95
CA THR A 738 34.92 11.92 9.18
C THR A 738 34.40 11.58 7.78
N ALA A 739 35.05 12.10 6.74
CA ALA A 739 34.74 11.71 5.38
C ALA A 739 35.17 10.26 5.11
N VAL A 740 34.28 9.46 4.52
CA VAL A 740 34.52 8.07 4.12
C VAL A 740 34.24 7.88 2.64
N ARG A 741 34.56 6.71 2.08
CA ARG A 741 34.56 6.46 0.62
C ARG A 741 33.24 6.85 -0.07
N ASN A 742 32.10 6.66 0.60
CA ASN A 742 30.77 6.86 0.03
C ASN A 742 29.93 7.86 0.86
N GLY A 743 30.56 8.78 1.59
CA GLY A 743 29.87 9.80 2.37
C GLY A 743 30.59 10.17 3.66
N TYR A 744 29.90 10.14 4.79
CA TYR A 744 30.40 10.65 6.07
C TYR A 744 30.05 9.73 7.24
N GLU A 745 30.97 9.58 8.18
CA GLU A 745 30.70 9.10 9.54
C GLU A 745 30.57 10.32 10.45
N VAL A 746 29.43 10.43 11.14
CA VAL A 746 29.12 11.55 12.04
C VAL A 746 28.97 11.02 13.45
N THR A 747 29.98 11.23 14.28
CA THR A 747 29.94 10.86 15.70
C THR A 747 29.36 12.01 16.50
N VAL A 748 28.20 11.77 17.12
CA VAL A 748 27.51 12.73 17.98
C VAL A 748 27.71 12.31 19.43
N THR A 749 28.21 13.21 20.28
CA THR A 749 28.42 13.00 21.72
C THR A 749 27.58 13.96 22.54
N ALA A 750 26.86 13.43 23.53
CA ALA A 750 25.96 14.19 24.37
C ALA A 750 26.67 14.75 25.63
N ARG A 751 26.55 16.06 25.87
CA ARG A 751 27.01 16.76 27.09
C ARG A 751 25.98 16.72 28.21
N SER A 752 24.71 16.67 27.83
CA SER A 752 23.51 16.56 28.65
C SER A 752 22.55 15.59 27.95
N PHE A 753 21.46 15.17 28.61
CA PHE A 753 20.50 14.26 27.97
C PHE A 753 19.97 14.85 26.66
N ALA A 754 20.10 14.08 25.57
CA ALA A 754 19.65 14.47 24.25
C ALA A 754 18.62 13.48 23.73
N ARG A 755 17.45 14.00 23.36
CA ARG A 755 16.27 13.24 22.95
C ARG A 755 16.10 13.27 21.44
N ASP A 756 15.80 12.11 20.85
CA ASP A 756 15.50 11.94 19.42
C ASP A 756 16.56 12.55 18.48
N VAL A 757 17.83 12.29 18.73
CA VAL A 757 18.96 12.77 17.91
C VAL A 757 18.85 12.23 16.49
N ALA A 758 18.77 13.11 15.50
CA ALA A 758 18.55 12.78 14.10
C ALA A 758 19.48 13.59 13.18
N LEU A 759 19.85 12.98 12.04
CA LEU A 759 20.51 13.67 10.93
C LEU A 759 19.56 13.69 9.74
N LEU A 760 19.11 14.89 9.35
CA LEU A 760 18.28 15.10 8.16
C LEU A 760 19.17 15.13 6.92
N ALA A 761 19.66 13.95 6.52
CA ALA A 761 20.68 13.79 5.48
C ALA A 761 20.24 14.32 4.12
N ASP A 762 18.94 14.28 3.80
CA ASP A 762 18.40 14.71 2.52
C ASP A 762 18.62 16.20 2.22
N ARG A 763 18.83 17.01 3.27
CA ARG A 763 19.20 18.43 3.15
C ARG A 763 20.64 18.64 2.69
N LEU A 764 21.50 17.62 2.74
CA LEU A 764 22.83 17.65 2.11
C LEU A 764 22.73 17.48 0.60
N SER A 765 21.90 16.53 0.17
CA SER A 765 21.70 16.14 -1.22
C SER A 765 20.44 15.28 -1.30
N PRO A 766 19.64 15.39 -2.38
CA PRO A 766 18.42 14.60 -2.54
C PRO A 766 18.62 13.07 -2.50
N SER A 767 19.84 12.59 -2.79
CA SER A 767 20.19 11.16 -2.77
C SER A 767 20.91 10.74 -1.48
N ALA A 768 21.03 11.62 -0.49
CA ALA A 768 21.73 11.31 0.74
C ALA A 768 20.82 10.57 1.72
N GLU A 769 21.33 9.47 2.29
CA GLU A 769 20.62 8.65 3.27
C GLU A 769 21.44 8.52 4.55
N VAL A 770 20.76 8.31 5.67
CA VAL A 770 21.37 7.96 6.96
C VAL A 770 20.98 6.54 7.36
N ASP A 771 21.88 5.83 8.02
CA ASP A 771 21.64 4.45 8.49
C ASP A 771 20.62 4.37 9.64
N ASP A 772 20.57 5.39 10.50
CA ASP A 772 19.73 5.46 11.69
C ASP A 772 19.43 6.90 12.11
N MET A 773 18.38 7.14 12.91
CA MET A 773 18.02 8.47 13.43
C MET A 773 17.00 8.37 14.57
N LEU A 774 16.79 9.43 15.34
CA LEU A 774 15.92 9.47 16.54
C LEU A 774 16.54 8.75 17.76
N ILE A 775 17.86 8.84 17.94
CA ILE A 775 18.57 8.14 19.04
C ILE A 775 18.57 8.98 20.32
N ASP A 776 18.33 8.35 21.47
CA ASP A 776 18.48 8.99 22.77
C ASP A 776 19.86 8.77 23.37
N LEU A 777 20.50 9.84 23.82
CA LEU A 777 21.83 9.80 24.41
C LEU A 777 21.81 10.35 25.84
N LEU A 778 22.38 9.60 26.77
CA LEU A 778 22.70 10.10 28.11
C LEU A 778 24.01 10.89 28.08
N PRO A 779 24.28 11.73 29.09
CA PRO A 779 25.51 12.50 29.16
C PRO A 779 26.77 11.61 29.09
N GLY A 780 27.69 11.97 28.21
CA GLY A 780 28.93 11.24 27.92
C GLY A 780 28.78 10.11 26.91
N GLU A 781 27.56 9.73 26.51
CA GLU A 781 27.35 8.72 25.47
C GLU A 781 27.54 9.30 24.07
N SER A 782 27.89 8.42 23.13
CA SER A 782 28.12 8.79 21.73
C SER A 782 27.48 7.80 20.76
N ARG A 783 27.03 8.31 19.61
CA ARG A 783 26.53 7.50 18.49
C ARG A 783 27.18 7.97 17.19
N THR A 784 27.71 7.04 16.41
CA THR A 784 28.15 7.30 15.05
C THR A 784 27.03 6.95 14.08
N PHE A 785 26.69 7.90 13.22
CA PHE A 785 25.76 7.74 12.11
C PHE A 785 26.55 7.66 10.80
N THR A 786 26.09 6.81 9.89
CA THR A 786 26.65 6.68 8.54
C THR A 786 25.75 7.40 7.56
N VAL A 787 26.24 8.48 6.98
CA VAL A 787 25.56 9.22 5.89
C VAL A 787 26.15 8.77 4.57
N THR A 788 25.34 8.13 3.73
CA THR A 788 25.72 7.74 2.36
C THR A 788 25.25 8.81 1.38
N THR A 789 26.10 9.19 0.42
CA THR A 789 25.79 10.21 -0.59
C THR A 789 26.61 9.99 -1.86
N ALA A 790 26.20 10.62 -2.97
CA ALA A 790 26.92 10.53 -4.24
C ALA A 790 28.36 11.09 -4.12
N PRO A 791 29.34 10.55 -4.87
CA PRO A 791 30.71 11.03 -4.81
C PRO A 791 30.84 12.51 -5.18
N GLY A 792 31.49 13.32 -4.33
CA GLY A 792 31.81 14.73 -4.60
C GLY A 792 30.93 15.77 -3.91
N SER A 793 29.93 15.36 -3.11
CA SER A 793 29.20 16.27 -2.20
C SER A 793 30.14 16.75 -1.09
N THR A 794 30.63 17.97 -1.19
CA THR A 794 31.53 18.60 -0.19
C THR A 794 30.70 19.23 0.92
N GLY A 795 30.88 18.85 2.19
CA GLY A 795 30.07 19.47 3.25
C GLY A 795 30.36 19.11 4.70
N GLY A 796 31.61 18.80 5.10
CA GLY A 796 31.91 18.46 6.50
C GLY A 796 31.41 19.48 7.53
N ALA A 797 31.47 20.78 7.21
CA ALA A 797 30.95 21.86 8.06
C ALA A 797 29.43 22.07 7.97
N GLU A 798 28.78 21.58 6.91
CA GLU A 798 27.32 21.65 6.76
C GLU A 798 26.61 20.56 7.56
N MET A 799 27.32 19.49 7.91
CA MET A 799 26.79 18.34 8.63
C MET A 799 26.29 18.68 10.04
N GLU A 800 26.91 19.66 10.69
CA GLU A 800 26.44 20.18 12.00
C GLU A 800 25.06 20.83 11.92
N ARG A 801 24.70 21.39 10.74
CA ARG A 801 23.39 21.99 10.49
C ARG A 801 22.30 20.96 10.20
N LEU A 802 22.69 19.73 9.87
CA LEU A 802 21.77 18.62 9.63
C LEU A 802 21.42 17.87 10.91
N LEU A 803 22.14 18.15 12.01
CA LEU A 803 21.87 17.57 13.32
C LEU A 803 20.67 18.23 13.97
N HIS A 804 19.67 17.43 14.29
CA HIS A 804 18.47 17.84 15.00
C HIS A 804 18.25 16.96 16.24
N SER A 805 17.50 17.50 17.19
CA SER A 805 17.01 16.80 18.38
C SER A 805 15.77 17.51 18.91
N ALA A 806 15.01 16.85 19.77
CA ALA A 806 13.88 17.50 20.45
C ALA A 806 14.35 18.68 21.33
N ASN A 807 15.56 18.60 21.88
CA ASN A 807 16.15 19.65 22.72
C ASN A 807 16.21 21.03 22.03
N ARG A 808 16.36 21.08 20.70
CA ARG A 808 16.46 22.35 19.95
C ARG A 808 15.10 23.01 19.69
N LEU A 809 14.00 22.29 19.88
CA LEU A 809 12.63 22.78 19.62
C LEU A 809 11.96 23.42 20.84
N CYS A 810 12.56 23.35 22.03
CA CYS A 810 11.93 23.67 23.31
C CYS A 810 12.58 24.83 24.06
#